data_AF-A0A167E226-F1
#
_entry.id   AF-A0A167E226-F1
#
_cell.length_a   1.000
_cell.length_b   1.000
_cell.length_c   1.000
_cell.angle_alpha   90.00
_cell.angle_beta   90.00
_cell.angle_gamma   90.00
#
_symmetry.space_group_name_H-M   'P 1'
#
loop_
_entity.id
_entity.type
_entity.pdbx_description
1 polymer ?
#
loop_
_entity_poly.entity_id
_entity_poly.type
_entity_poly.pdbx_seq_one_letter_code
_entity_poly.pdbx_strand_id
1 'polypeptide(L)'
;MSNCQYKIYPPLGIARVGNGPAIKSLSISTPEVPWAHLYDTNVQYLVTEHELVELVESCFGDKTKQAISQIHKNLSEENTSKLAQDDIETVTELLDLSHLVPKTQILRSLDNLVLENTSDVCSAIQQIKDAILKVLSDHYLHAVKKQAQNFYIYKCDEHGNPIEKLQLGEGDKVTWHVEVANKKSFWYDYNNALDLSLQTEGSGNLSKNVSKHRIAPAQTAKRRNPNVTTNGLRKQLVISSQGCISNGHHGQVALRGKFPANEPNEKNRLSDLLNLQERHNVLQGSLECTEDGTLRFYGGNGVSQALSPSSLNTDFADNSNWFDDICDGRITALVELKEGGCFELNDESNSAWVATTPPDYAPQIEPLVTMYDMVTGAALKEGDLNTLTTQFSDVFPILYRLYRMQWVNQADFTDNAVNTQIRELNSELKFAQLLDTSTAAKSLREGIFNQFRNPLFDEGVTDDDPNTSGSIWVSDSRIIPSKDKTNIAERPATYPLKLPFYPNDGVDYPGSPMQWFAIPPFMYQHLQNWAAGKFTVTQAEKECANTIEELGIFYGEQFKASPNSALLCARAALDALYGGGFHPGVELTWPMRHALIYSQNEAVSSVTPDISLLGLREFRLKQDPNGLKSENMYQDFGYSIGVENVTESVIPNSDSAWLWQNTPGDLTKWMGIPWQSDAASCQAVYTPEDFPIPSWWAANLPVHVLPLARYNKFKDSQSADLPEINGMAHSIAQGMSESTFEHLRLEQFSQRLEWLHTADLGFVGYHAEGGYTNGLIQMVSQWKNMGMVMARPVENPGSSGIPNVVYVAYSEADKD
;
A
#
# COMPACT_ATOMS: atom_id res chain seq x y z
N MET A 1 -10.74 -9.99 33.73
CA MET A 1 -10.06 -10.98 32.87
C MET A 1 -11.16 -11.64 32.06
N SER A 2 -11.35 -11.23 30.80
CA SER A 2 -12.36 -11.84 29.94
C SER A 2 -11.82 -13.19 29.45
N ASN A 3 -12.60 -14.26 29.59
CA ASN A 3 -12.32 -15.56 28.96
C ASN A 3 -12.48 -15.42 27.43
N CYS A 4 -11.55 -14.74 26.76
CA CYS A 4 -11.54 -14.60 25.31
C CYS A 4 -11.13 -15.94 24.70
N GLN A 5 -12.10 -16.69 24.16
CA GLN A 5 -11.85 -18.04 23.63
C GLN A 5 -11.35 -18.03 22.18
N TYR A 6 -11.76 -17.04 21.39
CA TYR A 6 -11.35 -16.87 20.00
C TYR A 6 -11.13 -15.39 19.67
N LYS A 7 -10.28 -15.11 18.68
CA LYS A 7 -10.00 -13.77 18.14
C LYS A 7 -9.83 -13.80 16.63
N ILE A 8 -10.17 -12.71 15.97
CA ILE A 8 -9.93 -12.51 14.53
C ILE A 8 -8.52 -11.93 14.29
N TYR A 9 -7.79 -12.45 13.30
CA TYR A 9 -6.52 -11.90 12.83
C TYR A 9 -6.50 -11.73 11.31
N PRO A 10 -5.86 -10.67 10.77
CA PRO A 10 -5.21 -9.59 11.53
C PRO A 10 -6.22 -8.66 12.22
N PRO A 11 -5.84 -7.94 13.29
CA PRO A 11 -6.70 -6.95 13.97
C PRO A 11 -7.08 -5.76 13.07
N LEU A 12 -6.19 -5.37 12.16
CA LEU A 12 -6.42 -4.43 11.07
C LEU A 12 -5.88 -5.06 9.79
N GLY A 13 -6.79 -5.53 8.94
CA GLY A 13 -6.44 -6.08 7.65
C GLY A 13 -6.49 -5.05 6.54
N ILE A 14 -5.66 -5.23 5.51
CA ILE A 14 -5.54 -4.29 4.40
C ILE A 14 -5.86 -5.01 3.09
N ALA A 15 -6.74 -4.43 2.27
CA ALA A 15 -6.97 -4.90 0.92
C ALA A 15 -6.77 -3.77 -0.09
N ARG A 16 -5.95 -3.97 -1.11
CA ARG A 16 -5.65 -2.92 -2.10
C ARG A 16 -6.59 -3.01 -3.29
N VAL A 17 -7.02 -1.86 -3.80
CA VAL A 17 -7.80 -1.80 -5.03
C VAL A 17 -7.00 -2.34 -6.22
N GLY A 18 -7.70 -2.80 -7.25
CA GLY A 18 -7.10 -3.35 -8.46
C GLY A 18 -8.18 -3.59 -9.50
N ASN A 19 -7.85 -3.39 -10.78
CA ASN A 19 -8.77 -3.63 -11.90
C ASN A 19 -8.73 -5.10 -12.37
N GLY A 20 -7.82 -5.91 -11.84
CA GLY A 20 -7.86 -7.37 -12.00
C GLY A 20 -9.10 -7.99 -11.34
N PRO A 21 -9.48 -9.20 -11.72
CA PRO A 21 -10.70 -9.83 -11.22
C PRO A 21 -10.56 -10.22 -9.74
N ALA A 22 -11.68 -10.22 -9.01
CA ALA A 22 -11.73 -10.69 -7.63
C ALA A 22 -11.80 -12.22 -7.57
N ILE A 23 -10.77 -12.92 -8.07
CA ILE A 23 -10.68 -14.39 -7.95
C ILE A 23 -9.29 -14.79 -7.48
N LYS A 24 -9.21 -15.89 -6.72
CA LYS A 24 -7.96 -16.32 -6.06
C LYS A 24 -6.79 -16.49 -7.03
N SER A 25 -7.01 -17.11 -8.19
CA SER A 25 -5.96 -17.39 -9.19
C SER A 25 -5.34 -16.14 -9.83
N LEU A 26 -6.06 -15.02 -9.84
CA LEU A 26 -5.66 -13.77 -10.51
C LEU A 26 -5.57 -12.59 -9.52
N SER A 27 -5.43 -12.90 -8.23
CA SER A 27 -5.25 -11.92 -7.15
C SER A 27 -4.02 -12.27 -6.32
N ILE A 28 -3.49 -11.28 -5.60
CA ILE A 28 -2.45 -11.52 -4.60
C ILE A 28 -3.05 -11.40 -3.20
N SER A 29 -2.31 -11.86 -2.18
CA SER A 29 -2.75 -11.76 -0.79
C SER A 29 -1.89 -10.75 -0.05
N THR A 30 -2.48 -10.01 0.89
CA THR A 30 -1.71 -9.20 1.83
C THR A 30 -0.71 -10.06 2.59
N PRO A 31 0.53 -9.60 2.80
CA PRO A 31 1.54 -10.39 3.49
C PRO A 31 1.06 -10.89 4.86
N GLU A 32 1.34 -12.14 5.18
CA GLU A 32 1.06 -12.75 6.48
C GLU A 32 2.33 -13.02 7.29
N VAL A 33 3.49 -12.89 6.65
CA VAL A 33 4.81 -13.01 7.25
C VAL A 33 5.68 -11.88 6.68
N PRO A 34 6.31 -11.03 7.51
CA PRO A 34 7.19 -9.98 7.02
C PRO A 34 8.35 -10.57 6.22
N TRP A 35 8.76 -9.86 5.16
CA TRP A 35 9.94 -10.16 4.34
C TRP A 35 9.97 -11.54 3.63
N ALA A 36 8.83 -12.23 3.55
CA ALA A 36 8.76 -13.58 2.98
C ALA A 36 9.19 -13.67 1.50
N HIS A 37 9.00 -12.60 0.72
CA HIS A 37 9.16 -12.60 -0.74
C HIS A 37 10.05 -11.46 -1.27
N LEU A 38 10.93 -10.89 -0.44
CA LEU A 38 11.72 -9.70 -0.85
C LEU A 38 12.55 -9.92 -2.12
N TYR A 39 13.04 -11.14 -2.35
CA TYR A 39 13.90 -11.52 -3.48
C TYR A 39 13.24 -12.51 -4.44
N ASP A 40 11.93 -12.75 -4.31
CA ASP A 40 11.20 -13.68 -5.18
C ASP A 40 11.06 -13.08 -6.59
N THR A 41 11.81 -13.63 -7.54
CA THR A 41 11.84 -13.15 -8.93
C THR A 41 10.68 -13.68 -9.78
N ASN A 42 9.84 -14.56 -9.24
CA ASN A 42 8.71 -15.17 -9.95
C ASN A 42 7.39 -14.42 -9.72
N VAL A 43 7.41 -13.37 -8.92
CA VAL A 43 6.21 -12.60 -8.59
C VAL A 43 5.57 -12.01 -9.86
N GLN A 44 4.24 -12.09 -9.88
CA GLN A 44 3.38 -11.49 -10.90
C GLN A 44 2.30 -10.65 -10.22
N TYR A 45 2.51 -9.34 -10.19
CA TYR A 45 1.55 -8.37 -9.61
C TYR A 45 0.58 -7.78 -10.63
N LEU A 46 0.88 -7.98 -11.92
CA LEU A 46 -0.04 -7.75 -13.03
C LEU A 46 -0.58 -9.10 -13.53
N VAL A 47 -1.81 -9.10 -14.01
CA VAL A 47 -2.39 -10.27 -14.67
C VAL A 47 -1.62 -10.57 -15.96
N THR A 48 -1.20 -11.82 -16.11
CA THR A 48 -0.40 -12.28 -17.25
C THR A 48 -1.24 -13.03 -18.28
N GLU A 49 -0.76 -13.09 -19.52
CA GLU A 49 -1.39 -13.89 -20.58
C GLU A 49 -1.46 -15.37 -20.20
N HIS A 50 -0.41 -15.90 -19.56
CA HIS A 50 -0.37 -17.29 -19.12
C HIS A 50 -1.50 -17.62 -18.14
N GLU A 51 -1.74 -16.76 -17.14
CA GLU A 51 -2.82 -16.95 -16.17
C GLU A 51 -4.21 -16.86 -16.82
N LEU A 52 -4.37 -16.01 -17.84
CA LEU A 52 -5.62 -15.94 -18.61
C LEU A 52 -5.84 -17.20 -19.45
N VAL A 53 -4.78 -17.73 -20.08
CA VAL A 53 -4.85 -19.02 -20.79
C VAL A 53 -5.23 -20.14 -19.85
N GLU A 54 -4.61 -20.23 -18.66
CA GLU A 54 -4.97 -21.23 -17.65
C GLU A 54 -6.42 -21.10 -17.18
N LEU A 55 -6.90 -19.87 -16.98
CA LEU A 55 -8.30 -19.62 -16.65
C LEU A 55 -9.24 -20.12 -17.75
N VAL A 56 -8.95 -19.80 -19.01
CA VAL A 56 -9.73 -20.28 -20.15
C VAL A 56 -9.72 -21.80 -20.21
N GLU A 57 -8.55 -22.44 -20.08
CA GLU A 57 -8.46 -23.90 -20.08
C GLU A 57 -9.32 -24.54 -18.98
N SER A 58 -9.33 -23.94 -17.79
CA SER A 58 -10.14 -24.44 -16.66
C SER A 58 -11.65 -24.40 -16.91
N CYS A 59 -12.12 -23.49 -17.78
CA CYS A 59 -13.55 -23.38 -18.15
C CYS A 59 -13.98 -24.45 -19.18
N PHE A 60 -13.04 -25.12 -19.85
CA PHE A 60 -13.31 -26.14 -20.87
C PHE A 60 -13.19 -27.56 -20.30
N GLY A 61 -14.01 -27.86 -19.30
CA GLY A 61 -14.18 -29.21 -18.76
C GLY A 61 -14.90 -30.16 -19.74
N ASP A 62 -15.06 -31.42 -19.32
CA ASP A 62 -15.64 -32.48 -20.17
C ASP A 62 -17.04 -32.13 -20.70
N LYS A 63 -17.89 -31.53 -19.86
CA LYS A 63 -19.24 -31.10 -20.25
C LYS A 63 -19.21 -30.04 -21.35
N THR A 64 -18.38 -29.01 -21.19
CA THR A 64 -18.22 -27.93 -22.17
C THR A 64 -17.69 -28.48 -23.50
N LYS A 65 -16.66 -29.33 -23.44
CA LYS A 65 -16.08 -29.98 -24.63
C LYS A 65 -17.08 -30.89 -25.34
N GLN A 66 -17.89 -31.66 -24.60
CA GLN A 66 -18.94 -32.51 -25.18
C GLN A 66 -20.04 -31.68 -25.84
N ALA A 67 -20.48 -30.59 -25.21
CA ALA A 67 -21.47 -29.68 -25.77
C ALA A 67 -20.97 -29.07 -27.09
N ILE A 68 -19.74 -28.55 -27.10
CA ILE A 68 -19.10 -28.01 -28.33
C ILE A 68 -18.96 -29.09 -29.39
N SER A 69 -18.60 -30.33 -29.02
CA SER A 69 -18.51 -31.45 -29.98
C SER A 69 -19.86 -31.75 -30.64
N GLN A 70 -20.95 -31.67 -29.86
CA GLN A 70 -22.29 -31.88 -30.38
C GLN A 70 -22.74 -30.73 -31.30
N ILE A 71 -22.46 -29.48 -30.90
CA ILE A 71 -22.73 -28.29 -31.73
C ILE A 71 -21.96 -28.39 -33.05
N HIS A 72 -20.66 -28.72 -32.99
CA HIS A 72 -19.83 -28.91 -34.18
C HIS A 72 -20.42 -29.99 -35.11
N LYS A 73 -20.87 -31.12 -34.57
CA LYS A 73 -21.52 -32.17 -35.36
C LYS A 73 -22.79 -31.66 -36.06
N ASN A 74 -23.63 -30.90 -35.36
CA ASN A 74 -24.84 -30.33 -35.94
C ASN A 74 -24.51 -29.35 -37.08
N LEU A 75 -23.51 -28.48 -36.91
CA LEU A 75 -23.05 -27.55 -37.95
C LEU A 75 -22.53 -28.30 -39.20
N SER A 76 -21.77 -29.39 -39.00
CA SER A 76 -21.31 -30.23 -40.12
C SER A 76 -22.49 -30.88 -40.87
N GLU A 77 -23.53 -31.32 -40.16
CA GLU A 77 -24.75 -31.91 -40.75
C GLU A 77 -25.59 -30.87 -41.50
N GLU A 78 -25.65 -29.63 -41.01
CA GLU A 78 -26.38 -28.52 -41.61
C GLU A 78 -25.59 -27.79 -42.72
N ASN A 79 -24.31 -28.12 -42.89
CA ASN A 79 -23.37 -27.47 -43.80
C ASN A 79 -23.25 -25.96 -43.56
N THR A 80 -23.19 -25.58 -42.28
CA THR A 80 -23.00 -24.20 -41.80
C THR A 80 -21.72 -24.10 -40.98
N SER A 81 -21.19 -22.89 -40.82
CA SER A 81 -19.98 -22.61 -40.03
C SER A 81 -20.18 -21.55 -38.95
N LYS A 82 -21.42 -21.03 -38.83
CA LYS A 82 -21.78 -19.99 -37.87
C LYS A 82 -22.65 -20.59 -36.77
N LEU A 83 -22.33 -20.27 -35.53
CA LEU A 83 -23.10 -20.70 -34.35
C LEU A 83 -24.50 -20.07 -34.36
N ALA A 84 -25.53 -20.85 -34.02
CA ALA A 84 -26.86 -20.31 -33.77
C ALA A 84 -26.92 -19.62 -32.40
N GLN A 85 -27.93 -18.75 -32.19
CA GLN A 85 -28.07 -18.04 -30.92
C GLN A 85 -28.20 -18.99 -29.71
N ASP A 86 -28.97 -20.07 -29.85
CA ASP A 86 -29.15 -21.07 -28.78
C ASP A 86 -27.83 -21.81 -28.43
N ASP A 87 -26.99 -22.07 -29.44
CA ASP A 87 -25.66 -22.66 -29.24
C ASP A 87 -24.74 -21.70 -28.48
N ILE A 88 -24.76 -20.42 -28.85
CA ILE A 88 -23.98 -19.36 -28.21
C ILE A 88 -24.40 -19.20 -26.74
N GLU A 89 -25.71 -19.18 -26.45
CA GLU A 89 -26.23 -19.10 -25.09
C GLU A 89 -25.82 -20.32 -24.26
N THR A 90 -25.93 -21.53 -24.83
CA THR A 90 -25.52 -22.78 -24.20
C THR A 90 -24.03 -22.77 -23.84
N VAL A 91 -23.15 -22.42 -24.78
CA VAL A 91 -21.71 -22.34 -24.55
C VAL A 91 -21.39 -21.28 -23.48
N THR A 92 -22.03 -20.11 -23.57
CA THR A 92 -21.80 -19.01 -22.62
C THR A 92 -22.17 -19.40 -21.18
N GLU A 93 -23.25 -20.15 -20.99
CA GLU A 93 -23.67 -20.62 -19.67
C GLU A 93 -22.75 -21.71 -19.11
N LEU A 94 -22.25 -22.61 -19.97
CA LEU A 94 -21.30 -23.65 -19.58
C LEU A 94 -19.92 -23.09 -19.20
N LEU A 95 -19.50 -21.99 -19.82
CA LEU A 95 -18.24 -21.33 -19.49
C LEU A 95 -18.28 -20.61 -18.13
N ASP A 96 -19.47 -20.19 -17.68
CA ASP A 96 -19.70 -19.48 -16.41
C ASP A 96 -18.80 -18.23 -16.21
N LEU A 97 -18.42 -17.54 -17.28
CA LEU A 97 -17.52 -16.37 -17.22
C LEU A 97 -18.27 -15.04 -16.96
N SER A 98 -19.59 -15.09 -16.80
CA SER A 98 -20.43 -13.88 -16.66
C SER A 98 -20.20 -13.11 -15.36
N HIS A 99 -19.54 -13.72 -14.38
CA HIS A 99 -19.11 -13.06 -13.14
C HIS A 99 -17.81 -12.25 -13.33
N LEU A 100 -17.05 -12.51 -14.40
CA LEU A 100 -15.81 -11.81 -14.73
C LEU A 100 -16.02 -10.75 -15.80
N VAL A 101 -16.76 -11.07 -16.87
CA VAL A 101 -17.00 -10.14 -17.98
C VAL A 101 -18.50 -10.05 -18.29
N PRO A 102 -18.99 -8.91 -18.82
CA PRO A 102 -20.39 -8.80 -19.21
C PRO A 102 -20.81 -9.91 -20.18
N LYS A 103 -21.89 -10.65 -19.85
CA LYS A 103 -22.45 -11.73 -20.69
C LYS A 103 -22.59 -11.29 -22.16
N THR A 104 -23.00 -10.03 -22.38
CA THR A 104 -23.19 -9.45 -23.73
C THR A 104 -21.93 -9.41 -24.59
N GLN A 105 -20.73 -9.30 -24.00
CA GLN A 105 -19.47 -9.30 -24.75
C GLN A 105 -19.05 -10.71 -25.14
N ILE A 106 -19.28 -11.71 -24.27
CA ILE A 106 -19.08 -13.12 -24.62
C ILE A 106 -19.99 -13.50 -25.80
N LEU A 107 -21.30 -13.20 -25.68
CA LEU A 107 -22.28 -13.48 -26.73
C LEU A 107 -21.87 -12.86 -28.07
N ARG A 108 -21.43 -11.60 -28.08
CA ARG A 108 -20.95 -10.92 -29.30
C ARG A 108 -19.66 -11.52 -29.86
N SER A 109 -18.72 -11.91 -29.00
CA SER A 109 -17.46 -12.54 -29.45
C SER A 109 -17.77 -13.85 -30.19
N LEU A 110 -18.67 -14.66 -29.64
CA LEU A 110 -19.08 -15.93 -30.24
C LEU A 110 -19.95 -15.75 -31.50
N ASP A 111 -20.83 -14.73 -31.57
CA ASP A 111 -21.63 -14.43 -32.78
C ASP A 111 -20.78 -14.00 -33.98
N ASN A 112 -19.63 -13.37 -33.73
CA ASN A 112 -18.68 -13.00 -34.79
C ASN A 112 -17.79 -14.16 -35.25
N LEU A 113 -17.80 -15.30 -34.54
CA LEU A 113 -16.94 -16.44 -34.83
C LEU A 113 -17.47 -17.24 -36.02
N VAL A 114 -16.61 -17.49 -37.00
CA VAL A 114 -16.87 -18.42 -38.10
C VAL A 114 -15.92 -19.59 -37.93
N LEU A 115 -16.45 -20.78 -37.65
CA LEU A 115 -15.65 -21.96 -37.41
C LEU A 115 -15.02 -22.44 -38.72
N GLU A 116 -13.73 -22.18 -38.89
CA GLU A 116 -12.96 -22.67 -40.01
C GLU A 116 -12.71 -24.17 -39.86
N ASN A 117 -12.87 -24.92 -40.96
CA ASN A 117 -12.60 -26.36 -41.02
C ASN A 117 -13.50 -27.21 -40.10
N THR A 118 -14.81 -27.25 -40.42
CA THR A 118 -15.89 -28.00 -39.72
C THR A 118 -15.72 -29.54 -39.69
N SER A 119 -14.52 -30.05 -39.95
CA SER A 119 -14.17 -31.47 -39.89
C SER A 119 -13.33 -31.83 -38.65
N ASP A 120 -12.75 -30.84 -37.95
CA ASP A 120 -11.92 -31.06 -36.76
C ASP A 120 -12.49 -30.35 -35.52
N VAL A 121 -13.06 -31.14 -34.61
CA VAL A 121 -13.63 -30.67 -33.33
C VAL A 121 -12.57 -29.98 -32.46
N CYS A 122 -11.30 -30.42 -32.52
CA CYS A 122 -10.24 -29.80 -31.74
C CYS A 122 -9.97 -28.37 -32.22
N SER A 123 -10.00 -28.14 -33.53
CA SER A 123 -9.89 -26.81 -34.12
C SER A 123 -11.05 -25.90 -33.69
N ALA A 124 -12.29 -26.41 -33.69
CA ALA A 124 -13.45 -25.64 -33.26
C ALA A 124 -13.38 -25.24 -31.77
N ILE A 125 -12.94 -26.15 -30.90
CA ILE A 125 -12.71 -25.84 -29.49
C ILE A 125 -11.66 -24.74 -29.34
N GLN A 126 -10.55 -24.83 -30.09
CA GLN A 126 -9.49 -23.82 -30.01
C GLN A 126 -9.96 -22.45 -30.49
N GLN A 127 -10.72 -22.37 -31.59
CA GLN A 127 -11.27 -21.10 -32.07
C GLN A 127 -12.20 -20.41 -31.05
N ILE A 128 -13.01 -21.20 -30.32
CA ILE A 128 -13.84 -20.67 -29.22
C ILE A 128 -12.95 -20.21 -28.07
N LYS A 129 -11.92 -20.99 -27.67
CA LYS A 129 -10.97 -20.58 -26.63
C LYS A 129 -10.30 -19.25 -26.98
N ASP A 130 -9.81 -19.10 -28.21
CA ASP A 130 -9.14 -17.88 -28.67
C ASP A 130 -10.09 -16.67 -28.63
N ALA A 131 -11.35 -16.86 -29.02
CA ALA A 131 -12.38 -15.82 -28.95
C ALA A 131 -12.69 -15.38 -27.51
N ILE A 132 -12.67 -16.31 -26.55
CA ILE A 132 -12.87 -16.03 -25.12
C ILE A 132 -11.62 -15.41 -24.51
N LEU A 133 -10.43 -15.94 -24.82
CA LEU A 133 -9.16 -15.40 -24.37
C LEU A 133 -9.01 -13.94 -24.80
N LYS A 134 -9.39 -13.60 -26.04
CA LYS A 134 -9.38 -12.21 -26.50
C LYS A 134 -10.26 -11.29 -25.64
N VAL A 135 -11.47 -11.73 -25.29
CA VAL A 135 -12.37 -10.96 -24.41
C VAL A 135 -11.75 -10.78 -23.03
N LEU A 136 -11.16 -11.82 -22.45
CA LEU A 136 -10.52 -11.74 -21.14
C LEU A 136 -9.28 -10.86 -21.17
N SER A 137 -8.43 -10.97 -22.20
CA SER A 137 -7.25 -10.14 -22.36
C SER A 137 -7.60 -8.66 -22.51
N ASP A 138 -8.67 -8.33 -23.23
CA ASP A 138 -9.13 -6.94 -23.37
C ASP A 138 -9.57 -6.30 -22.05
N HIS A 139 -10.00 -7.10 -21.08
CA HIS A 139 -10.39 -6.62 -19.74
C HIS A 139 -9.25 -6.65 -18.74
N TYR A 140 -8.43 -7.70 -18.81
CA TYR A 140 -7.59 -8.10 -17.68
C TYR A 140 -6.11 -8.24 -18.00
N LEU A 141 -5.68 -8.33 -19.26
CA LEU A 141 -4.24 -8.44 -19.52
C LEU A 141 -3.53 -7.18 -19.00
N HIS A 142 -2.47 -7.38 -18.22
CA HIS A 142 -1.73 -6.33 -17.53
C HIS A 142 -2.52 -5.55 -16.46
N ALA A 143 -3.71 -6.01 -16.10
CA ALA A 143 -4.47 -5.41 -15.01
C ALA A 143 -3.72 -5.53 -13.68
N VAL A 144 -3.79 -4.48 -12.87
CA VAL A 144 -3.27 -4.47 -11.49
C VAL A 144 -4.08 -5.48 -10.68
N LYS A 145 -3.42 -6.53 -10.20
CA LYS A 145 -4.08 -7.54 -9.37
C LYS A 145 -4.58 -6.91 -8.08
N LYS A 146 -5.77 -7.31 -7.65
CA LYS A 146 -6.26 -6.98 -6.31
C LYS A 146 -5.37 -7.65 -5.28
N GLN A 147 -4.96 -6.92 -4.25
CA GLN A 147 -4.38 -7.51 -3.05
C GLN A 147 -5.50 -7.73 -2.04
N ALA A 148 -5.86 -8.98 -1.80
CA ALA A 148 -6.94 -9.34 -0.89
C ALA A 148 -6.40 -9.71 0.50
N GLN A 149 -7.18 -9.38 1.54
CA GLN A 149 -6.85 -9.76 2.90
C GLN A 149 -7.52 -11.08 3.26
N ASN A 150 -6.75 -12.02 3.80
CA ASN A 150 -7.32 -13.17 4.51
C ASN A 150 -7.50 -12.82 6.00
N PHE A 151 -8.64 -13.20 6.57
CA PHE A 151 -8.93 -13.12 7.99
C PHE A 151 -9.16 -14.53 8.54
N TYR A 152 -8.55 -14.78 9.69
CA TYR A 152 -8.52 -16.06 10.37
C TYR A 152 -9.11 -15.91 11.76
N ILE A 153 -9.79 -16.95 12.23
CA ILE A 153 -10.16 -17.07 13.64
C ILE A 153 -9.09 -17.93 14.32
N TYR A 154 -8.51 -17.41 15.39
CA TYR A 154 -7.57 -18.13 16.25
C TYR A 154 -8.24 -18.49 17.57
N LYS A 155 -8.01 -19.72 18.03
CA LYS A 155 -8.32 -20.13 19.40
C LYS A 155 -7.29 -19.51 20.34
N CYS A 156 -7.74 -19.05 21.50
CA CYS A 156 -6.89 -18.41 22.50
C CYS A 156 -6.69 -19.27 23.76
N ASP A 157 -5.58 -19.03 24.46
CA ASP A 157 -5.33 -19.55 25.81
C ASP A 157 -6.13 -18.76 26.87
N GLU A 158 -5.98 -19.14 28.15
CA GLU A 158 -6.64 -18.46 29.28
C GLU A 158 -6.20 -16.99 29.45
N HIS A 159 -5.09 -16.60 28.81
CA HIS A 159 -4.55 -15.24 28.82
C HIS A 159 -4.92 -14.42 27.56
N GLY A 160 -5.66 -15.02 26.62
CA GLY A 160 -6.07 -14.36 25.38
C GLY A 160 -5.01 -14.34 24.28
N ASN A 161 -3.93 -15.14 24.41
CA ASN A 161 -2.92 -15.29 23.37
C ASN A 161 -3.40 -16.27 22.30
N PRO A 162 -3.23 -15.97 21.01
CA PRO A 162 -3.59 -16.88 19.93
C PRO A 162 -2.67 -18.10 19.91
N ILE A 163 -3.23 -19.31 19.93
CA ILE A 163 -2.48 -20.57 19.93
C ILE A 163 -2.45 -21.19 18.53
N GLU A 164 -3.64 -21.36 17.93
CA GLU A 164 -3.81 -22.07 16.67
C GLU A 164 -5.02 -21.54 15.89
N LYS A 165 -4.98 -21.65 14.57
CA LYS A 165 -6.14 -21.34 13.71
C LYS A 165 -7.29 -22.31 14.04
N LEU A 166 -8.52 -21.80 14.11
CA LEU A 166 -9.73 -22.59 14.29
C LEU A 166 -9.77 -23.69 13.23
N GLN A 167 -9.93 -24.93 13.67
CA GLN A 167 -10.15 -26.10 12.81
C GLN A 167 -11.63 -26.46 12.87
N LEU A 168 -12.31 -26.44 11.72
CA LEU A 168 -13.72 -26.77 11.64
C LEU A 168 -13.92 -28.28 11.45
N GLY A 169 -14.72 -28.88 12.33
CA GLY A 169 -15.22 -30.24 12.18
C GLY A 169 -16.49 -30.31 11.34
N GLU A 170 -16.91 -31.54 11.02
CA GLU A 170 -18.17 -31.77 10.30
C GLU A 170 -19.37 -31.25 11.12
N GLY A 171 -20.04 -30.22 10.60
CA GLY A 171 -21.19 -29.57 11.23
C GLY A 171 -20.87 -28.29 12.00
N ASP A 172 -19.58 -27.91 12.10
CA ASP A 172 -19.18 -26.60 12.61
C ASP A 172 -19.35 -25.53 11.53
N LYS A 173 -19.66 -24.31 11.96
CA LYS A 173 -19.96 -23.20 11.06
C LYS A 173 -19.34 -21.90 11.56
N VAL A 174 -18.80 -21.13 10.63
CA VAL A 174 -18.36 -19.76 10.86
C VAL A 174 -19.18 -18.85 9.97
N THR A 175 -19.70 -17.77 10.54
CA THR A 175 -20.39 -16.71 9.79
C THR A 175 -19.74 -15.37 10.04
N TRP A 176 -19.16 -14.81 8.99
CA TRP A 176 -18.51 -13.51 8.98
C TRP A 176 -19.52 -12.42 8.66
N HIS A 177 -19.42 -11.29 9.37
CA HIS A 177 -20.16 -10.08 9.08
C HIS A 177 -19.17 -8.93 8.87
N VAL A 178 -19.34 -8.23 7.75
CA VAL A 178 -18.47 -7.12 7.37
C VAL A 178 -19.34 -5.91 7.05
N GLU A 179 -19.00 -4.77 7.64
CA GLU A 179 -19.68 -3.51 7.42
C GLU A 179 -18.65 -2.41 7.15
N VAL A 180 -18.75 -1.74 6.00
CA VAL A 180 -17.76 -0.77 5.53
C VAL A 180 -18.41 0.53 5.11
N ALA A 181 -17.66 1.62 5.20
CA ALA A 181 -18.07 2.88 4.62
C ALA A 181 -16.89 3.72 4.10
N ASN A 182 -17.23 4.74 3.32
CA ASN A 182 -16.37 5.82 2.87
C ASN A 182 -17.00 7.13 3.29
N LYS A 183 -16.28 7.93 4.07
CA LYS A 183 -16.73 9.27 4.49
C LYS A 183 -15.88 10.40 3.93
N LYS A 184 -15.00 10.15 2.97
CA LYS A 184 -14.07 11.17 2.45
C LYS A 184 -14.81 12.42 1.95
N SER A 185 -15.85 12.24 1.15
CA SER A 185 -16.66 13.35 0.61
C SER A 185 -17.50 14.06 1.70
N PHE A 186 -17.75 13.41 2.84
CA PHE A 186 -18.44 13.95 4.01
C PHE A 186 -17.51 14.71 4.96
N TRP A 187 -16.22 14.37 4.98
CA TRP A 187 -15.29 14.83 6.01
C TRP A 187 -14.73 16.24 5.74
N TYR A 188 -13.67 16.57 6.47
CA TYR A 188 -12.94 17.83 6.34
C TYR A 188 -11.84 17.74 5.29
N ASP A 189 -11.45 18.92 4.81
CA ASP A 189 -10.27 19.14 3.99
C ASP A 189 -9.01 18.58 4.70
N TYR A 190 -8.00 18.14 3.95
CA TYR A 190 -6.71 17.77 4.54
C TYR A 190 -5.67 18.82 4.21
N ASN A 191 -5.52 19.79 5.11
CA ASN A 191 -4.48 20.82 4.99
C ASN A 191 -3.13 20.33 5.51
N ASN A 192 -3.11 19.84 6.75
CA ASN A 192 -1.99 19.13 7.35
C ASN A 192 -2.46 18.33 8.59
N ALA A 193 -1.56 17.58 9.22
CA ALA A 193 -1.89 16.77 10.39
C ALA A 193 -2.26 17.64 11.62
N LEU A 194 -3.41 17.38 12.23
CA LEU A 194 -3.93 18.22 13.32
C LEU A 194 -3.18 18.05 14.65
N ASP A 195 -2.52 16.90 14.84
CA ASP A 195 -1.76 16.60 16.04
C ASP A 195 -0.41 17.32 16.13
N LEU A 196 0.02 18.00 15.06
CA LEU A 196 1.25 18.79 15.06
C LEU A 196 1.21 19.97 16.06
N SER A 197 0.01 20.43 16.43
CA SER A 197 -0.21 21.42 17.49
C SER A 197 -0.77 20.82 18.78
N LEU A 198 -0.96 19.50 18.86
CA LEU A 198 -1.50 18.85 20.05
C LEU A 198 -0.47 18.88 21.17
N GLN A 199 -0.86 19.38 22.34
CA GLN A 199 0.02 19.39 23.51
C GLN A 199 0.24 17.95 23.97
N THR A 200 1.51 17.57 24.13
CA THR A 200 1.91 16.20 24.45
C THR A 200 3.23 16.20 25.22
N GLU A 201 3.46 15.15 26.01
CA GLU A 201 4.78 14.85 26.61
C GLU A 201 5.71 14.12 25.64
N GLY A 202 5.23 13.87 24.41
CA GLY A 202 5.95 13.17 23.37
C GLY A 202 5.74 11.66 23.41
N SER A 203 5.76 11.05 22.22
CA SER A 203 5.61 9.61 22.05
C SER A 203 6.83 9.01 21.37
N GLY A 204 6.82 7.69 21.19
CA GLY A 204 7.78 7.04 20.30
C GLY A 204 7.70 7.50 18.85
N ASN A 205 6.58 8.11 18.41
CA ASN A 205 6.33 8.52 17.02
C ASN A 205 6.51 10.01 16.74
N LEU A 206 6.18 10.87 17.70
CA LEU A 206 6.20 12.32 17.53
C LEU A 206 6.77 12.98 18.78
N SER A 207 7.86 13.73 18.61
CA SER A 207 8.47 14.50 19.69
C SER A 207 7.55 15.64 20.14
N LYS A 208 7.53 15.93 21.44
CA LYS A 208 6.82 17.11 21.96
C LYS A 208 7.36 18.43 21.43
N ASN A 209 8.60 18.45 20.93
CA ASN A 209 9.19 19.67 20.38
C ASN A 209 8.36 20.24 19.22
N VAL A 210 7.68 19.37 18.46
CA VAL A 210 6.87 19.77 17.31
C VAL A 210 5.80 20.79 17.71
N SER A 211 4.96 20.45 18.69
CA SER A 211 3.90 21.33 19.17
C SER A 211 4.43 22.40 20.14
N LYS A 212 5.40 22.06 20.98
CA LYS A 212 5.99 22.98 21.97
C LYS A 212 6.67 24.19 21.32
N HIS A 213 7.43 23.97 20.26
CA HIS A 213 8.17 25.02 19.54
C HIS A 213 7.44 25.51 18.28
N ARG A 214 6.21 25.01 18.04
CA ARG A 214 5.34 25.43 16.93
C ARG A 214 6.04 25.31 15.57
N ILE A 215 6.83 24.26 15.37
CA ILE A 215 7.66 24.15 14.16
C ILE A 215 6.82 23.83 12.92
N ALA A 216 5.64 23.23 13.08
CA ALA A 216 4.71 22.98 11.98
C ALA A 216 3.26 23.09 12.48
N PRO A 217 2.71 24.31 12.68
CA PRO A 217 1.38 24.46 13.27
C PRO A 217 0.29 23.73 12.48
N ALA A 218 -0.61 23.05 13.19
CA ALA A 218 -1.84 22.52 12.60
C ALA A 218 -2.71 23.63 12.02
N GLN A 219 -3.22 23.42 10.82
CA GLN A 219 -4.14 24.33 10.13
C GLN A 219 -5.59 23.92 10.39
N THR A 220 -6.49 24.89 10.51
CA THR A 220 -7.94 24.59 10.50
C THR A 220 -8.35 24.08 9.12
N ALA A 221 -9.24 23.09 9.06
CA ALA A 221 -9.76 22.55 7.80
C ALA A 221 -11.27 22.74 7.69
N LYS A 222 -11.77 23.14 6.52
CA LYS A 222 -13.21 23.30 6.26
C LYS A 222 -13.82 21.96 5.89
N ARG A 223 -15.14 21.88 5.86
CA ARG A 223 -15.83 20.70 5.32
C ARG A 223 -15.60 20.58 3.81
N ARG A 224 -15.28 19.37 3.33
CA ARG A 224 -15.46 19.00 1.93
C ARG A 224 -16.93 19.09 1.55
N ASN A 225 -17.22 19.36 0.27
CA ASN A 225 -18.58 19.58 -0.23
C ASN A 225 -19.38 20.57 0.65
N PRO A 226 -18.88 21.81 0.87
CA PRO A 226 -19.44 22.73 1.87
C PRO A 226 -20.86 23.22 1.54
N ASN A 227 -21.26 23.12 0.27
CA ASN A 227 -22.60 23.50 -0.19
C ASN A 227 -23.71 22.55 0.30
N VAL A 228 -23.36 21.38 0.86
CA VAL A 228 -24.31 20.48 1.52
C VAL A 228 -24.30 20.81 3.02
N THR A 229 -25.29 21.57 3.48
CA THR A 229 -25.18 22.37 4.72
C THR A 229 -25.71 21.71 5.99
N THR A 230 -26.72 20.84 5.92
CA THR A 230 -27.32 20.20 7.11
C THR A 230 -26.82 18.78 7.29
N ASN A 231 -26.62 18.33 8.54
CA ASN A 231 -26.16 16.96 8.81
C ASN A 231 -27.06 15.92 8.11
N GLY A 232 -28.39 16.10 8.17
CA GLY A 232 -29.35 15.22 7.49
C GLY A 232 -29.11 15.09 5.98
N LEU A 233 -28.81 16.19 5.29
CA LEU A 233 -28.44 16.14 3.87
C LEU A 233 -27.04 15.56 3.64
N ARG A 234 -26.08 15.91 4.51
CA ARG A 234 -24.68 15.45 4.42
C ARG A 234 -24.54 13.94 4.58
N LYS A 235 -25.47 13.25 5.26
CA LYS A 235 -25.48 11.76 5.29
C LYS A 235 -25.45 11.13 3.89
N GLN A 236 -25.95 11.82 2.87
CA GLN A 236 -25.92 11.36 1.48
C GLN A 236 -24.50 11.36 0.85
N LEU A 237 -23.52 12.01 1.50
CA LEU A 237 -22.11 12.04 1.09
C LEU A 237 -21.29 10.84 1.61
N VAL A 238 -21.91 9.94 2.38
CA VAL A 238 -21.25 8.75 2.94
C VAL A 238 -21.70 7.53 2.16
N ILE A 239 -20.76 6.78 1.59
CA ILE A 239 -21.03 5.52 0.88
C ILE A 239 -20.87 4.38 1.89
N SER A 240 -21.87 3.53 2.07
CA SER A 240 -21.76 2.39 2.99
C SER A 240 -22.38 1.13 2.41
N SER A 241 -21.85 -0.01 2.81
CA SER A 241 -22.39 -1.33 2.48
C SER A 241 -22.00 -2.35 3.55
N GLN A 242 -22.71 -3.47 3.58
CA GLN A 242 -22.45 -4.56 4.53
C GLN A 242 -22.83 -5.90 3.90
N GLY A 243 -22.22 -6.98 4.38
CA GLY A 243 -22.43 -8.32 3.86
C GLY A 243 -22.14 -9.38 4.92
N CYS A 244 -22.71 -10.56 4.70
CA CYS A 244 -22.54 -11.73 5.55
C CYS A 244 -22.19 -12.93 4.68
N ILE A 245 -21.22 -13.73 5.11
CA ILE A 245 -20.80 -14.94 4.40
C ILE A 245 -20.38 -16.02 5.39
N SER A 246 -20.63 -17.28 5.05
CA SER A 246 -20.25 -18.43 5.89
C SER A 246 -19.45 -19.46 5.11
N ASN A 247 -18.74 -20.34 5.81
CA ASN A 247 -17.98 -21.44 5.21
C ASN A 247 -18.83 -22.45 4.41
N GLY A 248 -20.16 -22.44 4.57
CA GLY A 248 -21.10 -23.22 3.75
C GLY A 248 -21.68 -22.48 2.53
N HIS A 249 -21.27 -21.25 2.26
CA HIS A 249 -21.77 -20.47 1.11
C HIS A 249 -20.90 -20.69 -0.13
N HIS A 250 -21.51 -21.06 -1.25
CA HIS A 250 -20.81 -21.17 -2.53
C HIS A 250 -20.91 -19.84 -3.32
N GLY A 251 -19.76 -19.21 -3.57
CA GLY A 251 -19.66 -17.96 -4.33
C GLY A 251 -19.37 -16.72 -3.48
N GLN A 252 -19.28 -15.57 -4.15
CA GLN A 252 -18.88 -14.30 -3.52
C GLN A 252 -20.06 -13.39 -3.21
N VAL A 253 -19.91 -12.55 -2.18
CA VAL A 253 -20.86 -11.51 -1.80
C VAL A 253 -20.24 -10.14 -2.08
N ALA A 254 -20.86 -9.36 -2.96
CA ALA A 254 -20.41 -8.00 -3.27
C ALA A 254 -20.89 -6.97 -2.23
N LEU A 255 -19.99 -6.11 -1.77
CA LEU A 255 -20.27 -4.96 -0.92
C LEU A 255 -20.50 -3.72 -1.79
N ARG A 256 -21.77 -3.43 -2.10
CA ARG A 256 -22.17 -2.31 -2.97
C ARG A 256 -22.94 -1.24 -2.22
N GLY A 257 -22.38 -0.03 -2.21
CA GLY A 257 -23.04 1.20 -1.80
C GLY A 257 -23.54 2.01 -2.99
N LYS A 258 -24.05 3.21 -2.72
CA LYS A 258 -24.40 4.21 -3.74
C LYS A 258 -23.80 5.57 -3.40
N PHE A 259 -23.59 6.42 -4.41
CA PHE A 259 -23.29 7.84 -4.23
C PHE A 259 -24.15 8.71 -5.15
N PRO A 260 -24.88 9.71 -4.60
CA PRO A 260 -25.21 9.88 -3.18
C PRO A 260 -26.04 8.70 -2.61
N ALA A 261 -25.92 8.37 -1.31
CA ALA A 261 -26.31 7.04 -0.78
C ALA A 261 -27.81 6.66 -0.79
N ASN A 262 -28.72 7.59 -0.48
CA ASN A 262 -30.16 7.28 -0.28
C ASN A 262 -31.01 7.64 -1.50
N GLU A 263 -32.11 6.92 -1.77
CA GLU A 263 -33.13 7.31 -2.77
C GLU A 263 -33.75 8.69 -2.49
N PRO A 264 -34.16 9.46 -3.52
CA PRO A 264 -34.68 10.80 -3.33
C PRO A 264 -36.05 10.71 -2.67
N ASN A 265 -36.23 11.45 -1.59
CA ASN A 265 -37.51 11.68 -0.95
C ASN A 265 -37.50 13.06 -0.30
N GLU A 266 -38.58 13.46 0.35
CA GLU A 266 -38.68 14.78 1.01
C GLU A 266 -37.52 15.07 1.98
N LYS A 267 -36.88 14.03 2.54
CA LYS A 267 -35.74 14.11 3.47
C LYS A 267 -34.36 13.92 2.81
N ASN A 268 -34.29 13.35 1.60
CA ASN A 268 -33.07 12.99 0.87
C ASN A 268 -33.03 13.69 -0.50
N ARG A 269 -33.01 15.03 -0.51
CA ARG A 269 -33.20 15.80 -1.75
C ARG A 269 -31.90 16.16 -2.48
N LEU A 270 -30.74 15.58 -2.12
CA LEU A 270 -29.46 16.01 -2.72
C LEU A 270 -29.42 15.72 -4.22
N SER A 271 -29.89 14.55 -4.65
CA SER A 271 -29.98 14.22 -6.08
C SER A 271 -30.92 15.17 -6.83
N ASP A 272 -32.05 15.57 -6.24
CA ASP A 272 -32.96 16.54 -6.84
C ASP A 272 -32.32 17.94 -6.92
N LEU A 273 -31.65 18.37 -5.85
CA LEU A 273 -30.96 19.67 -5.79
C LEU A 273 -29.81 19.77 -6.79
N LEU A 274 -29.18 18.64 -7.10
CA LEU A 274 -28.09 18.53 -8.07
C LEU A 274 -28.59 18.19 -9.49
N ASN A 275 -29.92 18.08 -9.71
CA ASN A 275 -30.52 17.65 -10.97
C ASN A 275 -29.92 16.33 -11.52
N LEU A 276 -29.60 15.38 -10.65
CA LEU A 276 -29.03 14.09 -11.05
C LEU A 276 -30.12 13.16 -11.59
N GLN A 277 -29.93 12.66 -12.81
CA GLN A 277 -30.83 11.68 -13.42
C GLN A 277 -30.66 10.29 -12.82
N GLU A 278 -29.43 9.91 -12.45
CA GLU A 278 -29.10 8.61 -11.89
C GLU A 278 -28.06 8.74 -10.75
N ARG A 279 -28.04 7.74 -9.87
CA ARG A 279 -27.01 7.57 -8.83
C ARG A 279 -25.97 6.56 -9.29
N HIS A 280 -24.77 6.65 -8.72
CA HIS A 280 -23.69 5.74 -9.04
C HIS A 280 -23.67 4.58 -8.04
N ASN A 281 -23.65 3.34 -8.54
CA ASN A 281 -23.34 2.17 -7.71
C ASN A 281 -21.83 2.13 -7.48
N VAL A 282 -21.42 1.88 -6.23
CA VAL A 282 -20.00 1.85 -5.84
C VAL A 282 -19.70 0.51 -5.21
N LEU A 283 -18.82 -0.28 -5.85
CA LEU A 283 -18.34 -1.55 -5.31
C LEU A 283 -17.18 -1.27 -4.34
N GLN A 284 -17.46 -1.30 -3.04
CA GLN A 284 -16.46 -1.04 -2.01
C GLN A 284 -15.56 -2.26 -1.76
N GLY A 285 -16.08 -3.47 -2.04
CA GLY A 285 -15.31 -4.71 -1.96
C GLY A 285 -16.14 -5.95 -2.26
N SER A 286 -15.54 -7.12 -2.11
CA SER A 286 -16.20 -8.43 -2.22
C SER A 286 -15.70 -9.39 -1.15
N LEU A 287 -16.58 -10.28 -0.70
CA LEU A 287 -16.31 -11.29 0.32
C LEU A 287 -16.37 -12.68 -0.28
N GLU A 288 -15.42 -13.53 0.09
CA GLU A 288 -15.51 -14.98 -0.06
C GLU A 288 -15.14 -15.66 1.26
N CYS A 289 -15.70 -16.84 1.51
CA CYS A 289 -15.34 -17.66 2.66
C CYS A 289 -15.02 -19.07 2.17
N THR A 290 -13.86 -19.57 2.55
CA THR A 290 -13.43 -20.93 2.23
C THR A 290 -14.09 -21.93 3.20
N GLU A 291 -14.07 -23.21 2.83
CA GLU A 291 -14.67 -24.29 3.62
C GLU A 291 -14.04 -24.41 5.03
N ASP A 292 -12.76 -24.06 5.17
CA ASP A 292 -12.04 -24.01 6.44
C ASP A 292 -12.39 -22.81 7.34
N GLY A 293 -13.29 -21.92 6.88
CA GLY A 293 -13.74 -20.76 7.63
C GLY A 293 -12.89 -19.50 7.47
N THR A 294 -11.85 -19.50 6.62
CA THR A 294 -11.10 -18.28 6.30
C THR A 294 -11.99 -17.31 5.51
N LEU A 295 -12.04 -16.05 5.95
CA LEU A 295 -12.65 -14.97 5.18
C LEU A 295 -11.59 -14.36 4.27
N ARG A 296 -11.89 -14.16 2.99
CA ARG A 296 -11.06 -13.34 2.10
C ARG A 296 -11.83 -12.12 1.61
N PHE A 297 -11.26 -10.95 1.85
CA PHE A 297 -11.81 -9.66 1.51
C PHE A 297 -11.03 -9.04 0.34
N TYR A 298 -11.73 -8.71 -0.73
CA TYR A 298 -11.21 -7.99 -1.89
C TYR A 298 -11.59 -6.51 -1.83
N GLY A 299 -10.65 -5.62 -2.15
CA GLY A 299 -10.95 -4.20 -2.35
C GLY A 299 -11.72 -3.90 -3.64
N GLY A 300 -12.20 -2.66 -3.77
CA GLY A 300 -12.86 -2.13 -4.97
C GLY A 300 -12.01 -2.17 -6.24
N ASN A 301 -12.59 -1.72 -7.35
CA ASN A 301 -11.98 -1.78 -8.68
C ASN A 301 -11.05 -0.59 -8.96
N GLY A 302 -10.86 0.32 -8.01
CA GLY A 302 -10.11 1.57 -8.14
C GLY A 302 -10.86 2.60 -9.00
N VAL A 303 -12.19 2.57 -8.94
CA VAL A 303 -13.06 3.48 -9.72
C VAL A 303 -13.37 4.72 -8.88
N SER A 304 -12.95 5.86 -9.40
CA SER A 304 -13.26 7.19 -8.86
C SER A 304 -13.97 8.03 -9.90
N GLN A 305 -14.96 8.82 -9.50
CA GLN A 305 -15.76 9.60 -10.43
C GLN A 305 -16.33 10.86 -9.77
N ALA A 306 -16.51 11.92 -10.56
CA ALA A 306 -17.33 13.06 -10.18
C ALA A 306 -18.79 12.88 -10.61
N LEU A 307 -19.72 13.52 -9.88
CA LEU A 307 -21.14 13.57 -10.28
C LEU A 307 -21.35 14.34 -11.60
N SER A 308 -20.44 15.23 -11.96
CA SER A 308 -20.39 15.90 -13.26
C SER A 308 -19.04 15.69 -13.91
N PRO A 309 -18.97 15.28 -15.20
CA PRO A 309 -17.70 15.13 -15.93
C PRO A 309 -16.84 16.40 -15.99
N SER A 310 -17.44 17.58 -15.80
CA SER A 310 -16.73 18.87 -15.81
C SER A 310 -16.01 19.20 -14.48
N SER A 311 -16.30 18.46 -13.41
CA SER A 311 -15.66 18.66 -12.11
C SER A 311 -14.33 17.92 -12.07
N LEU A 312 -13.26 18.60 -12.52
CA LEU A 312 -11.91 18.05 -12.48
C LEU A 312 -11.36 18.02 -11.05
N ASN A 313 -10.53 17.02 -10.75
CA ASN A 313 -9.88 16.78 -9.46
C ASN A 313 -8.51 17.49 -9.39
N THR A 314 -8.52 18.82 -9.46
CA THR A 314 -7.29 19.63 -9.59
C THR A 314 -6.54 19.89 -8.28
N ASP A 315 -7.13 19.50 -7.14
CA ASP A 315 -6.48 19.55 -5.83
C ASP A 315 -5.94 18.16 -5.45
N PHE A 316 -4.87 18.10 -4.68
CA PHE A 316 -4.27 16.83 -4.28
C PHE A 316 -5.18 15.99 -3.37
N ALA A 317 -5.92 16.64 -2.47
CA ALA A 317 -6.70 15.97 -1.45
C ALA A 317 -8.20 16.31 -1.48
N ASP A 318 -8.58 17.54 -1.86
CA ASP A 318 -9.88 18.10 -1.49
C ASP A 318 -10.73 18.50 -2.69
N ASN A 319 -11.26 17.50 -3.40
CA ASN A 319 -12.09 17.72 -4.59
C ASN A 319 -13.58 17.50 -4.28
N SER A 320 -14.35 18.59 -4.19
CA SER A 320 -15.81 18.50 -4.09
C SER A 320 -16.41 17.87 -5.35
N ASN A 321 -17.62 17.29 -5.21
CA ASN A 321 -18.35 16.58 -6.26
C ASN A 321 -17.80 15.18 -6.63
N TRP A 322 -16.73 14.73 -5.99
CA TRP A 322 -16.10 13.43 -6.22
C TRP A 322 -16.49 12.37 -5.19
N PHE A 323 -16.42 11.11 -5.64
CA PHE A 323 -16.39 9.91 -4.82
C PHE A 323 -15.33 8.93 -5.36
N ASP A 324 -14.86 8.04 -4.48
CA ASP A 324 -14.04 6.89 -4.83
C ASP A 324 -14.58 5.62 -4.15
N ASP A 325 -13.98 4.48 -4.45
CA ASP A 325 -14.40 3.16 -3.95
C ASP A 325 -13.55 2.64 -2.78
N ILE A 326 -12.71 3.50 -2.20
CA ILE A 326 -12.02 3.22 -0.94
C ILE A 326 -13.05 3.04 0.18
N CYS A 327 -12.75 2.22 1.17
CA CYS A 327 -13.58 2.08 2.36
C CYS A 327 -12.78 1.52 3.53
N ASP A 328 -13.31 1.66 4.73
CA ASP A 328 -12.85 0.90 5.88
C ASP A 328 -14.04 0.54 6.76
N GLY A 329 -13.85 -0.46 7.62
CA GLY A 329 -14.89 -0.83 8.56
C GLY A 329 -14.67 -2.11 9.30
N ARG A 330 -15.74 -2.53 9.97
CA ARG A 330 -15.71 -3.49 11.05
C ARG A 330 -15.91 -4.91 10.54
N ILE A 331 -15.17 -5.85 11.12
CA ILE A 331 -15.27 -7.29 10.85
C ILE A 331 -15.57 -8.00 12.16
N THR A 332 -16.66 -8.77 12.15
CA THR A 332 -17.08 -9.63 13.27
C THR A 332 -17.39 -11.03 12.76
N ALA A 333 -17.47 -12.00 13.66
CA ALA A 333 -17.81 -13.37 13.30
C ALA A 333 -18.66 -14.05 14.38
N LEU A 334 -19.38 -15.09 13.96
CA LEU A 334 -20.09 -16.04 14.81
C LEU A 334 -19.52 -17.43 14.56
N VAL A 335 -19.03 -18.11 15.60
CA VAL A 335 -18.58 -19.50 15.54
C VAL A 335 -19.64 -20.39 16.20
N GLU A 336 -20.23 -21.29 15.42
CA GLU A 336 -21.23 -22.26 15.87
C GLU A 336 -20.60 -23.67 15.79
N LEU A 337 -20.38 -24.31 16.95
CA LEU A 337 -19.86 -25.67 17.03
C LEU A 337 -21.01 -26.68 17.15
N LYS A 338 -20.85 -27.85 16.53
CA LYS A 338 -21.85 -28.93 16.55
C LYS A 338 -22.27 -29.36 17.96
N GLU A 339 -21.36 -29.31 18.92
CA GLU A 339 -21.61 -29.68 20.32
C GLU A 339 -22.45 -28.63 21.10
N GLY A 340 -22.92 -27.57 20.41
CA GLY A 340 -23.80 -26.54 20.96
C GLY A 340 -23.10 -25.28 21.45
N GLY A 341 -21.78 -25.15 21.21
CA GLY A 341 -21.02 -23.93 21.52
C GLY A 341 -21.31 -22.83 20.50
N CYS A 342 -21.58 -21.62 20.96
CA CYS A 342 -21.82 -20.45 20.11
C CYS A 342 -20.99 -19.28 20.64
N PHE A 343 -20.07 -18.76 19.82
CA PHE A 343 -19.11 -17.73 20.22
C PHE A 343 -19.21 -16.52 19.29
N GLU A 344 -19.63 -15.39 19.86
CA GLU A 344 -19.67 -14.11 19.17
C GLU A 344 -18.33 -13.38 19.28
N LEU A 345 -17.78 -12.98 18.13
CA LEU A 345 -16.54 -12.20 18.00
C LEU A 345 -16.88 -10.79 17.55
N ASN A 346 -17.48 -10.03 18.47
CA ASN A 346 -18.01 -8.69 18.26
C ASN A 346 -17.51 -7.68 19.31
N ASP A 347 -16.59 -8.03 20.19
CA ASP A 347 -15.97 -7.04 21.08
C ASP A 347 -14.69 -6.50 20.44
N GLU A 348 -14.32 -5.25 20.71
CA GLU A 348 -13.09 -4.67 20.13
C GLU A 348 -11.81 -5.47 20.46
N SER A 349 -11.81 -6.26 21.55
CA SER A 349 -10.71 -7.15 21.92
C SER A 349 -10.60 -8.44 21.10
N ASN A 350 -11.67 -8.83 20.38
CA ASN A 350 -11.73 -10.10 19.63
C ASN A 350 -12.20 -9.97 18.17
N SER A 351 -12.79 -8.83 17.81
CA SER A 351 -13.12 -8.46 16.44
C SER A 351 -11.92 -7.85 15.71
N ALA A 352 -12.13 -7.49 14.44
CA ALA A 352 -11.12 -6.86 13.60
C ALA A 352 -11.69 -5.70 12.79
N TRP A 353 -10.81 -5.07 12.02
CA TRP A 353 -11.12 -4.02 11.06
C TRP A 353 -10.51 -4.34 9.70
N VAL A 354 -11.06 -3.78 8.64
CA VAL A 354 -10.46 -3.77 7.31
C VAL A 354 -10.40 -2.35 6.79
N ALA A 355 -9.32 -2.00 6.10
CA ALA A 355 -9.21 -0.78 5.32
C ALA A 355 -8.77 -1.13 3.89
N THR A 356 -9.36 -0.45 2.91
CA THR A 356 -8.90 -0.51 1.53
C THR A 356 -8.05 0.69 1.17
N THR A 357 -7.11 0.48 0.26
CA THR A 357 -6.05 1.44 -0.02
C THR A 357 -5.69 1.46 -1.50
N PRO A 358 -4.94 2.46 -1.98
CA PRO A 358 -4.28 2.41 -3.28
C PRO A 358 -3.47 1.12 -3.49
N PRO A 359 -3.22 0.72 -4.75
CA PRO A 359 -2.26 -0.35 -5.05
C PRO A 359 -0.88 -0.04 -4.47
N ASP A 360 -0.12 -1.10 -4.19
CA ASP A 360 1.30 -1.01 -3.92
C ASP A 360 2.03 -1.28 -5.23
N TYR A 361 2.71 -0.28 -5.76
CA TYR A 361 3.39 -0.38 -7.05
C TYR A 361 4.82 -0.92 -6.91
N ALA A 362 5.31 -1.21 -5.70
CA ALA A 362 6.53 -1.97 -5.50
C ALA A 362 6.46 -2.87 -4.25
N PRO A 363 5.62 -3.94 -4.24
CA PRO A 363 5.33 -4.73 -3.02
C PRO A 363 6.51 -5.39 -2.31
N GLN A 364 7.69 -5.42 -2.94
CA GLN A 364 8.92 -5.95 -2.36
C GLN A 364 9.81 -4.86 -1.76
N ILE A 365 9.50 -3.58 -1.97
CA ILE A 365 10.24 -2.43 -1.46
C ILE A 365 9.44 -1.88 -0.27
N GLU A 366 9.94 -2.13 0.93
CA GLU A 366 9.24 -1.75 2.16
C GLU A 366 9.49 -0.25 2.48
N PRO A 367 8.46 0.49 2.94
CA PRO A 367 8.63 1.85 3.45
C PRO A 367 9.72 1.92 4.52
N LEU A 368 10.51 3.00 4.54
CA LEU A 368 11.57 3.19 5.55
C LEU A 368 11.04 3.07 6.98
N VAL A 369 9.87 3.65 7.21
CA VAL A 369 9.11 3.57 8.46
C VAL A 369 7.70 3.13 8.11
N THR A 370 7.23 2.08 8.76
CA THR A 370 5.99 1.39 8.42
C THR A 370 4.83 1.79 9.33
N MET A 371 3.60 1.46 8.95
CA MET A 371 2.45 1.65 9.83
C MET A 371 2.53 0.75 11.07
N TYR A 372 3.21 -0.40 11.00
CA TYR A 372 3.50 -1.22 12.17
C TYR A 372 4.51 -0.55 13.12
N ASP A 373 5.48 0.19 12.58
CA ASP A 373 6.38 1.02 13.38
C ASP A 373 5.59 2.10 14.14
N MET A 374 4.55 2.68 13.52
CA MET A 374 3.64 3.61 14.19
C MET A 374 2.84 2.96 15.32
N VAL A 375 2.31 1.74 15.12
CA VAL A 375 1.68 0.96 16.20
C VAL A 375 2.68 0.78 17.36
N THR A 376 3.93 0.45 17.04
CA THR A 376 4.97 0.22 18.05
C THR A 376 5.30 1.49 18.84
N GLY A 377 5.62 2.59 18.16
CA GLY A 377 5.98 3.84 18.81
C GLY A 377 4.80 4.54 19.51
N ALA A 378 3.56 4.24 19.14
CA ALA A 378 2.37 4.82 19.78
C ALA A 378 2.25 4.40 21.26
N ALA A 379 2.75 3.22 21.61
CA ALA A 379 2.75 2.72 22.99
C ALA A 379 3.91 3.25 23.85
N LEU A 380 4.88 3.94 23.23
CA LEU A 380 6.08 4.43 23.91
C LEU A 380 5.94 5.93 24.22
N LYS A 381 6.58 6.35 25.31
CA LYS A 381 6.68 7.76 25.71
C LYS A 381 8.08 8.27 25.39
N GLU A 382 8.18 9.48 24.84
CA GLU A 382 9.46 10.10 24.48
C GLU A 382 10.42 10.15 25.69
N GLY A 383 9.90 10.49 26.87
CA GLY A 383 10.68 10.58 28.11
C GLY A 383 11.29 9.27 28.62
N ASP A 384 10.79 8.12 28.15
CA ASP A 384 11.20 6.79 28.59
C ASP A 384 12.10 6.07 27.55
N LEU A 385 12.36 6.69 26.39
CA LEU A 385 13.10 6.05 25.29
C LEU A 385 14.54 5.68 25.68
N ASN A 386 15.17 6.41 26.60
CA ASN A 386 16.50 6.06 27.10
C ASN A 386 16.57 4.70 27.82
N THR A 387 15.42 4.11 28.20
CA THR A 387 15.32 2.78 28.81
C THR A 387 15.19 1.65 27.77
N LEU A 388 15.01 2.00 26.49
CA LEU A 388 14.80 1.04 25.43
C LEU A 388 16.05 0.18 25.20
N THR A 389 15.87 -1.13 25.26
CA THR A 389 16.91 -2.10 24.91
C THR A 389 16.99 -2.22 23.39
N THR A 390 18.22 -2.25 22.86
CA THR A 390 18.45 -2.33 21.41
C THR A 390 19.20 -3.60 21.06
N GLN A 391 18.72 -4.31 20.05
CA GLN A 391 19.50 -5.28 19.30
C GLN A 391 19.89 -4.71 17.94
N PHE A 392 20.89 -5.30 17.28
CA PHE A 392 21.20 -4.92 15.89
C PHE A 392 20.00 -5.13 14.95
N SER A 393 19.20 -6.17 15.20
CA SER A 393 17.97 -6.45 14.45
C SER A 393 16.88 -5.38 14.57
N ASP A 394 16.95 -4.47 15.55
CA ASP A 394 16.04 -3.30 15.65
C ASP A 394 16.54 -2.11 14.81
N VAL A 395 17.80 -2.14 14.39
CA VAL A 395 18.47 -1.07 13.63
C VAL A 395 18.57 -1.43 12.16
N PHE A 396 18.82 -2.72 11.87
CA PHE A 396 18.96 -3.24 10.53
C PHE A 396 17.81 -2.86 9.59
N PRO A 397 16.51 -2.92 9.99
CA PRO A 397 15.42 -2.51 9.12
C PRO A 397 15.59 -1.09 8.56
N ILE A 398 16.06 -0.12 9.36
CA ILE A 398 16.30 1.26 8.91
C ILE A 398 17.32 1.28 7.77
N LEU A 399 18.46 0.62 7.97
CA LEU A 399 19.56 0.58 6.98
C LEU A 399 19.13 -0.19 5.72
N TYR A 400 18.45 -1.31 5.91
CA TYR A 400 18.06 -2.20 4.83
C TYR A 400 16.95 -1.64 3.96
N ARG A 401 15.92 -1.03 4.57
CA ARG A 401 14.86 -0.33 3.85
C ARG A 401 15.44 0.85 3.07
N LEU A 402 16.25 1.71 3.71
CA LEU A 402 16.92 2.83 3.04
C LEU A 402 17.80 2.38 1.86
N TYR A 403 18.53 1.28 2.03
CA TYR A 403 19.34 0.69 0.96
C TYR A 403 18.49 0.21 -0.21
N ARG A 404 17.32 -0.37 0.05
CA ARG A 404 16.40 -0.85 -0.99
C ARG A 404 15.61 0.26 -1.69
N MET A 405 15.52 1.46 -1.10
CA MET A 405 14.90 2.62 -1.76
C MET A 405 15.59 2.99 -3.09
N GLN A 406 16.83 2.54 -3.31
CA GLN A 406 17.55 2.70 -4.59
C GLN A 406 16.78 2.18 -5.81
N TRP A 407 15.79 1.30 -5.64
CA TRP A 407 14.99 0.74 -6.74
C TRP A 407 13.85 1.65 -7.20
N VAL A 408 13.47 2.60 -6.36
CA VAL A 408 12.27 3.44 -6.54
C VAL A 408 12.55 4.93 -6.40
N ASN A 409 13.76 5.31 -5.97
CA ASN A 409 14.17 6.68 -5.76
C ASN A 409 15.62 6.92 -6.20
N GLN A 410 15.84 7.91 -7.08
CA GLN A 410 17.16 8.24 -7.60
C GLN A 410 18.12 8.69 -6.49
N ALA A 411 17.66 9.53 -5.56
CA ALA A 411 18.51 10.03 -4.49
C ALA A 411 19.12 8.90 -3.64
N ASP A 412 18.38 7.80 -3.44
CA ASP A 412 18.86 6.63 -2.71
C ASP A 412 19.73 5.69 -3.56
N PHE A 413 19.74 5.86 -4.88
CA PHE A 413 20.62 5.14 -5.80
C PHE A 413 21.98 5.84 -5.99
N THR A 414 21.99 7.17 -6.18
CA THR A 414 23.19 7.92 -6.59
C THR A 414 23.68 8.99 -5.62
N ASP A 415 22.83 9.47 -4.71
CA ASP A 415 23.13 10.67 -3.89
C ASP A 415 23.18 10.39 -2.38
N ASN A 416 22.97 9.13 -1.99
CA ASN A 416 22.94 8.69 -0.60
C ASN A 416 24.29 8.08 -0.18
N ALA A 417 25.01 8.82 0.67
CA ALA A 417 26.34 8.43 1.16
C ALA A 417 26.29 7.18 2.06
N VAL A 418 25.23 6.97 2.84
CA VAL A 418 25.06 5.76 3.67
C VAL A 418 24.89 4.52 2.77
N ASN A 419 24.03 4.62 1.74
CA ASN A 419 23.86 3.51 0.79
C ASN A 419 25.16 3.21 0.04
N THR A 420 25.92 4.23 -0.34
CA THR A 420 27.23 4.07 -0.96
C THR A 420 28.23 3.38 -0.02
N GLN A 421 28.25 3.76 1.26
CA GLN A 421 29.10 3.12 2.27
C GLN A 421 28.71 1.66 2.53
N ILE A 422 27.41 1.32 2.49
CA ILE A 422 26.94 -0.07 2.54
C ILE A 422 27.47 -0.86 1.34
N ARG A 423 27.45 -0.28 0.12
CA ARG A 423 28.02 -0.92 -1.08
C ARG A 423 29.53 -1.14 -0.96
N GLU A 424 30.26 -0.18 -0.38
CA GLU A 424 31.69 -0.32 -0.08
C GLU A 424 31.94 -1.51 0.87
N LEU A 425 31.20 -1.59 1.98
CA LEU A 425 31.29 -2.70 2.92
C LEU A 425 30.95 -4.05 2.27
N ASN A 426 29.88 -4.10 1.46
CA ASN A 426 29.48 -5.32 0.74
C ASN A 426 30.58 -5.78 -0.24
N SER A 427 31.22 -4.85 -0.95
CA SER A 427 32.26 -5.16 -1.95
C SER A 427 33.50 -5.85 -1.35
N GLU A 428 33.74 -5.62 -0.06
CA GLU A 428 34.84 -6.23 0.69
C GLU A 428 34.38 -7.34 1.66
N LEU A 429 33.10 -7.75 1.61
CA LEU A 429 32.50 -8.72 2.53
C LEU A 429 32.63 -8.34 4.01
N LYS A 430 32.46 -7.04 4.31
CA LYS A 430 32.73 -6.43 5.61
C LYS A 430 31.50 -5.80 6.28
N PHE A 431 30.29 -6.10 5.81
CA PHE A 431 29.07 -5.55 6.43
C PHE A 431 28.97 -5.90 7.93
N ALA A 432 29.51 -7.06 8.35
CA ALA A 432 29.59 -7.51 9.73
C ALA A 432 30.28 -6.53 10.69
N GLN A 433 31.07 -5.57 10.18
CA GLN A 433 31.65 -4.50 10.99
C GLN A 433 30.59 -3.60 11.64
N LEU A 434 29.40 -3.47 11.03
CA LEU A 434 28.29 -2.72 11.63
C LEU A 434 27.65 -3.44 12.82
N LEU A 435 27.88 -4.76 12.95
CA LEU A 435 27.43 -5.60 14.05
C LEU A 435 28.47 -5.65 15.19
N ASP A 436 29.68 -5.10 15.00
CA ASP A 436 30.68 -5.04 16.06
C ASP A 436 30.29 -3.97 17.09
N THR A 437 30.15 -4.37 18.36
CA THR A 437 29.81 -3.49 19.49
C THR A 437 31.05 -2.82 20.10
N SER A 438 32.26 -3.21 19.67
CA SER A 438 33.51 -2.74 20.24
C SER A 438 33.75 -1.24 19.99
N THR A 439 34.70 -0.69 20.74
CA THR A 439 35.18 0.69 20.55
C THR A 439 35.89 0.86 19.20
N ALA A 440 36.44 -0.20 18.61
CA ALA A 440 37.14 -0.12 17.33
C ALA A 440 36.18 0.20 16.16
N ALA A 441 34.98 -0.37 16.17
CA ALA A 441 33.95 -0.10 15.17
C ALA A 441 33.12 1.17 15.47
N LYS A 442 33.34 1.85 16.60
CA LYS A 442 32.50 2.96 17.05
C LYS A 442 32.45 4.12 16.06
N SER A 443 33.60 4.53 15.50
CA SER A 443 33.66 5.63 14.53
C SER A 443 32.91 5.32 13.24
N LEU A 444 32.87 4.06 12.81
CA LEU A 444 32.10 3.62 11.65
C LEU A 444 30.59 3.78 11.92
N ARG A 445 30.12 3.29 13.07
CA ARG A 445 28.71 3.41 13.46
C ARG A 445 28.27 4.86 13.66
N GLU A 446 29.08 5.67 14.36
CA GLU A 446 28.82 7.10 14.56
C GLU A 446 28.83 7.88 13.23
N GLY A 447 29.72 7.54 12.30
CA GLY A 447 29.76 8.16 10.97
C GLY A 447 28.48 7.97 10.16
N ILE A 448 27.83 6.81 10.26
CA ILE A 448 26.53 6.55 9.65
C ILE A 448 25.42 7.26 10.44
N PHE A 449 25.37 7.08 11.76
CA PHE A 449 24.33 7.66 12.63
C PHE A 449 24.22 9.18 12.50
N ASN A 450 25.35 9.90 12.50
CA ASN A 450 25.39 11.37 12.43
C ASN A 450 24.83 11.96 11.12
N GLN A 451 24.56 11.12 10.11
CA GLN A 451 23.93 11.54 8.87
C GLN A 451 22.39 11.53 8.96
N PHE A 452 21.80 10.83 9.93
CA PHE A 452 20.35 10.75 10.11
C PHE A 452 19.80 11.98 10.82
N ARG A 453 18.62 12.42 10.39
CA ARG A 453 17.89 13.52 11.02
C ARG A 453 17.37 13.09 12.37
N ASN A 454 17.60 13.93 13.37
CA ASN A 454 17.08 13.74 14.71
C ASN A 454 15.60 14.18 14.77
N PRO A 455 14.65 13.29 15.17
CA PRO A 455 13.23 13.60 15.24
C PRO A 455 12.84 14.54 16.41
N LEU A 456 13.81 14.97 17.21
CA LEU A 456 13.64 16.10 18.12
C LEU A 456 13.56 17.45 17.38
N PHE A 457 14.02 17.49 16.12
CA PHE A 457 14.04 18.65 15.23
C PHE A 457 14.76 19.89 15.82
N ASP A 458 15.71 19.66 16.72
CA ASP A 458 16.46 20.68 17.47
C ASP A 458 17.91 20.85 16.98
N GLU A 459 18.29 20.16 15.91
CA GLU A 459 19.62 20.25 15.29
C GLU A 459 19.60 21.07 13.99
N GLY A 460 20.64 21.88 13.79
CA GLY A 460 20.76 22.70 12.59
C GLY A 460 19.64 23.75 12.49
N VAL A 461 19.25 24.32 13.63
CA VAL A 461 18.24 25.37 13.74
C VAL A 461 18.80 26.58 14.49
N THR A 462 18.41 27.77 14.05
CA THR A 462 18.62 29.03 14.77
C THR A 462 17.28 29.48 15.38
N ASP A 463 17.29 29.88 16.65
CA ASP A 463 16.15 30.55 17.29
C ASP A 463 16.16 32.03 16.89
N ASP A 464 15.19 32.44 16.08
CA ASP A 464 15.15 33.77 15.47
C ASP A 464 14.82 34.87 16.50
N ASP A 465 14.21 34.52 17.65
CA ASP A 465 13.80 35.48 18.68
C ASP A 465 13.70 34.86 20.10
N PRO A 466 14.83 34.46 20.74
CA PRO A 466 14.83 33.64 21.96
C PRO A 466 14.22 34.29 23.20
N ASN A 467 13.99 35.60 23.19
CA ASN A 467 13.47 36.39 24.32
C ASN A 467 12.04 36.89 24.13
N THR A 468 11.33 36.45 23.08
CA THR A 468 9.95 36.86 22.83
C THR A 468 9.01 35.66 22.80
N SER A 469 7.71 35.90 22.96
CA SER A 469 6.67 34.88 22.75
C SER A 469 6.59 34.40 21.28
N GLY A 470 7.35 35.02 20.37
CA GLY A 470 7.45 34.71 18.95
C GLY A 470 8.67 33.87 18.55
N SER A 471 9.43 33.30 19.50
CA SER A 471 10.52 32.36 19.20
C SER A 471 10.05 31.26 18.24
N ILE A 472 10.77 31.10 17.13
CA ILE A 472 10.55 30.11 16.07
C ILE A 472 11.92 29.51 15.73
N TRP A 473 11.95 28.19 15.57
CA TRP A 473 13.12 27.49 15.08
C TRP A 473 13.17 27.56 13.56
N VAL A 474 14.24 28.15 13.04
CA VAL A 474 14.49 28.28 11.60
C VAL A 474 15.66 27.38 11.23
N SER A 475 15.43 26.47 10.30
CA SER A 475 16.44 25.56 9.74
C SER A 475 17.59 26.33 9.10
N ASP A 476 18.80 25.98 9.49
CA ASP A 476 20.07 26.35 8.85
C ASP A 476 20.48 25.36 7.75
N SER A 477 19.69 24.30 7.54
CA SER A 477 19.80 23.36 6.42
C SER A 477 18.99 23.82 5.21
N ARG A 478 19.19 23.15 4.06
CA ARG A 478 18.35 23.30 2.86
C ARG A 478 16.85 23.23 3.22
N ILE A 479 16.08 24.17 2.69
CA ILE A 479 14.62 24.23 2.83
C ILE A 479 13.92 23.69 1.59
N ILE A 480 12.64 23.39 1.70
CA ILE A 480 11.77 23.16 0.54
C ILE A 480 10.99 24.46 0.30
N PRO A 481 11.17 25.17 -0.81
CA PRO A 481 10.47 26.43 -1.05
C PRO A 481 8.99 26.18 -1.38
N SER A 482 8.13 27.14 -1.03
CA SER A 482 6.77 27.18 -1.58
C SER A 482 6.82 27.48 -3.08
N LYS A 483 5.82 27.00 -3.82
CA LYS A 483 5.59 27.39 -5.22
C LYS A 483 5.38 28.90 -5.39
N ASP A 484 4.93 29.59 -4.34
CA ASP A 484 4.69 31.04 -4.35
C ASP A 484 6.03 31.77 -4.14
N LYS A 485 6.77 31.93 -5.23
CA LYS A 485 8.15 32.45 -5.23
C LYS A 485 8.21 33.92 -4.80
N THR A 486 9.27 34.24 -4.07
CA THR A 486 9.67 35.62 -3.76
C THR A 486 11.07 35.88 -4.32
N ASN A 487 11.24 36.91 -5.15
CA ASN A 487 12.52 37.22 -5.80
C ASN A 487 13.48 37.96 -4.85
N ILE A 488 13.81 37.31 -3.74
CA ILE A 488 14.81 37.75 -2.75
C ILE A 488 15.83 36.62 -2.64
N ALA A 489 17.11 36.98 -2.51
CA ALA A 489 18.18 35.99 -2.36
C ALA A 489 17.91 35.09 -1.14
N GLU A 490 18.04 33.78 -1.34
CA GLU A 490 17.88 32.79 -0.27
C GLU A 490 19.01 32.90 0.75
N ARG A 491 18.72 32.58 2.01
CA ARG A 491 19.73 32.44 3.07
C ARG A 491 20.58 31.19 2.75
N PRO A 492 21.91 31.31 2.59
CA PRO A 492 22.75 30.14 2.36
C PRO A 492 22.66 29.14 3.51
N ALA A 493 22.42 27.86 3.19
CA ALA A 493 22.43 26.80 4.18
C ALA A 493 23.85 26.62 4.76
N THR A 494 23.95 26.53 6.09
CA THR A 494 25.21 26.30 6.84
C THR A 494 25.26 24.95 7.52
N TYR A 495 24.12 24.25 7.58
CA TYR A 495 24.01 22.89 8.11
C TYR A 495 23.71 21.90 6.98
N PRO A 496 24.38 20.74 6.92
CA PRO A 496 24.16 19.80 5.82
C PRO A 496 22.81 19.09 5.96
N LEU A 497 22.14 18.88 4.83
CA LEU A 497 20.90 18.13 4.75
C LEU A 497 21.10 16.71 5.30
N LYS A 498 20.23 16.30 6.22
CA LYS A 498 20.26 14.98 6.87
C LYS A 498 19.38 13.97 6.15
N LEU A 499 19.67 12.70 6.37
CA LEU A 499 18.91 11.57 5.85
C LEU A 499 17.65 11.29 6.68
N PRO A 500 16.61 10.75 6.03
CA PRO A 500 16.49 10.60 4.59
C PRO A 500 16.11 11.91 3.89
N PHE A 501 16.17 11.91 2.56
CA PHE A 501 15.86 13.08 1.72
C PHE A 501 14.38 13.12 1.31
N TYR A 502 13.46 12.93 2.26
CA TYR A 502 12.02 12.89 2.00
C TYR A 502 11.32 14.10 2.63
N PRO A 503 10.30 14.70 1.99
CA PRO A 503 9.41 15.65 2.64
C PRO A 503 8.63 15.03 3.81
N ASN A 504 8.04 15.86 4.66
CA ASN A 504 7.35 15.42 5.88
C ASN A 504 6.16 16.32 6.25
N ASP A 505 5.49 16.02 7.36
CA ASP A 505 4.27 16.68 7.84
C ASP A 505 4.30 18.22 7.81
N GLY A 506 5.47 18.82 8.00
CA GLY A 506 5.67 20.27 8.05
C GLY A 506 6.04 20.92 6.72
N VAL A 507 5.87 20.24 5.58
CA VAL A 507 6.27 20.69 4.24
C VAL A 507 5.76 22.10 3.90
N ASP A 508 4.59 22.48 4.42
CA ASP A 508 3.92 23.77 4.19
C ASP A 508 4.71 24.99 4.69
N TYR A 509 5.73 24.78 5.53
CA TYR A 509 6.41 25.83 6.27
C TYR A 509 7.89 25.95 5.87
N PRO A 510 8.24 26.73 4.82
CA PRO A 510 9.63 27.01 4.45
C PRO A 510 10.47 27.48 5.63
N GLY A 511 11.56 26.75 5.92
CA GLY A 511 12.44 27.02 7.06
C GLY A 511 12.10 26.22 8.31
N SER A 512 10.98 25.47 8.35
CA SER A 512 10.74 24.53 9.44
C SER A 512 11.69 23.32 9.35
N PRO A 513 12.29 22.86 10.46
CA PRO A 513 13.01 21.59 10.47
C PRO A 513 12.10 20.38 10.18
N MET A 514 10.78 20.51 10.37
CA MET A 514 9.76 19.47 10.10
C MET A 514 9.39 19.38 8.60
N GLN A 515 9.97 20.21 7.72
CA GLN A 515 9.78 20.03 6.27
C GLN A 515 10.32 18.69 5.77
N TRP A 516 11.29 18.12 6.49
CA TRP A 516 12.00 16.92 6.09
C TRP A 516 11.77 15.77 7.07
N PHE A 517 11.72 14.55 6.54
CA PHE A 517 11.37 13.37 7.30
C PHE A 517 12.49 12.95 8.25
N ALA A 518 12.10 12.50 9.44
CA ALA A 518 12.98 11.83 10.38
C ALA A 518 12.37 10.48 10.72
N ILE A 519 13.21 9.45 10.88
CA ILE A 519 12.75 8.22 11.53
C ILE A 519 12.21 8.58 12.93
N PRO A 520 11.14 7.92 13.41
CA PRO A 520 10.46 8.31 14.63
C PRO A 520 11.37 8.20 15.86
N PRO A 521 11.09 8.96 16.94
CA PRO A 521 11.89 8.99 18.17
C PRO A 521 12.40 7.63 18.65
N PHE A 522 11.56 6.58 18.68
CA PHE A 522 12.00 5.27 19.17
C PHE A 522 13.00 4.56 18.24
N MET A 523 12.81 4.67 16.92
CA MET A 523 13.75 4.12 15.93
C MET A 523 15.07 4.90 15.94
N TYR A 524 15.01 6.23 16.08
CA TYR A 524 16.21 7.05 16.26
C TYR A 524 16.96 6.67 17.54
N GLN A 525 16.24 6.37 18.64
CA GLN A 525 16.86 5.89 19.87
C GLN A 525 17.57 4.54 19.68
N HIS A 526 17.02 3.61 18.90
CA HIS A 526 17.71 2.37 18.54
C HIS A 526 19.01 2.67 17.77
N LEU A 527 18.95 3.56 16.77
CA LEU A 527 20.13 3.96 15.99
C LEU A 527 21.19 4.67 16.85
N GLN A 528 20.76 5.50 17.81
CA GLN A 528 21.64 6.18 18.77
C GLN A 528 22.32 5.17 19.72
N ASN A 529 21.57 4.20 20.24
CA ASN A 529 22.10 3.12 21.06
C ASN A 529 23.13 2.29 20.28
N TRP A 530 22.83 1.99 19.02
CA TRP A 530 23.75 1.29 18.11
C TRP A 530 25.06 2.06 17.89
N ALA A 531 24.98 3.35 17.55
CA ALA A 531 26.15 4.21 17.40
C ALA A 531 27.02 4.20 18.67
N ALA A 532 26.38 4.31 19.83
CA ALA A 532 27.05 4.28 21.13
C ALA A 532 27.65 2.91 21.52
N GLY A 533 27.36 1.83 20.77
CA GLY A 533 27.77 0.46 21.11
C GLY A 533 26.93 -0.19 22.21
N LYS A 534 25.76 0.39 22.52
CA LYS A 534 24.79 -0.09 23.53
C LYS A 534 23.73 -0.98 22.89
N PHE A 535 24.17 -2.04 22.21
CA PHE A 535 23.27 -3.00 21.59
C PHE A 535 23.81 -4.42 21.72
N THR A 536 22.91 -5.40 21.58
CA THR A 536 23.29 -6.82 21.51
C THR A 536 23.08 -7.37 20.12
N VAL A 537 23.81 -8.44 19.80
CA VAL A 537 23.71 -9.16 18.54
C VAL A 537 24.26 -10.57 18.75
N THR A 538 23.65 -11.56 18.12
CA THR A 538 24.05 -12.96 18.23
C THR A 538 25.26 -13.28 17.34
N GLN A 539 25.91 -14.41 17.61
CA GLN A 539 26.98 -14.90 16.75
C GLN A 539 26.46 -15.37 15.38
N ALA A 540 25.26 -15.97 15.35
CA ALA A 540 24.61 -16.40 14.12
C ALA A 540 24.33 -15.23 13.17
N GLU A 541 23.86 -14.09 13.71
CA GLU A 541 23.70 -12.85 12.93
C GLU A 541 25.03 -12.39 12.31
N LYS A 542 26.14 -12.42 13.08
CA LYS A 542 27.45 -12.01 12.56
C LYS A 542 27.98 -12.93 11.46
N GLU A 543 27.72 -14.23 11.58
CA GLU A 543 28.16 -15.23 10.60
C GLU A 543 27.43 -15.10 9.26
N CYS A 544 26.20 -14.56 9.26
CA CYS A 544 25.38 -14.31 8.08
C CYS A 544 25.35 -12.83 7.66
N ALA A 545 26.37 -12.04 8.01
CA ALA A 545 26.39 -10.60 7.77
C ALA A 545 27.57 -10.13 6.92
N ASN A 546 28.08 -10.93 5.99
CA ASN A 546 29.17 -10.45 5.13
C ASN A 546 28.69 -9.38 4.16
N THR A 547 27.44 -9.48 3.70
CA THR A 547 26.72 -8.44 2.96
C THR A 547 25.37 -8.12 3.60
N ILE A 548 24.81 -6.96 3.27
CA ILE A 548 23.47 -6.58 3.76
C ILE A 548 22.38 -7.53 3.26
N GLU A 549 22.49 -8.05 2.04
CA GLU A 549 21.52 -8.99 1.46
C GLU A 549 21.55 -10.35 2.15
N GLU A 550 22.74 -10.86 2.51
CA GLU A 550 22.89 -12.12 3.26
C GLU A 550 22.15 -12.05 4.60
N LEU A 551 22.33 -10.93 5.31
CA LEU A 551 21.67 -10.72 6.60
C LEU A 551 20.17 -10.47 6.44
N GLY A 552 19.75 -9.79 5.38
CA GLY A 552 18.34 -9.62 5.03
C GLY A 552 17.63 -10.94 4.78
N ILE A 553 18.26 -11.86 4.03
CA ILE A 553 17.77 -13.23 3.80
C ILE A 553 17.70 -14.00 5.12
N PHE A 554 18.75 -13.93 5.94
CA PHE A 554 18.78 -14.56 7.26
C PHE A 554 17.61 -14.12 8.14
N TYR A 555 17.33 -12.81 8.21
CA TYR A 555 16.21 -12.27 8.98
C TYR A 555 14.84 -12.61 8.37
N GLY A 556 14.71 -12.67 7.04
CA GLY A 556 13.51 -13.20 6.38
C GLY A 556 13.19 -14.63 6.82
N GLU A 557 14.21 -15.49 6.93
CA GLU A 557 14.04 -16.85 7.47
C GLU A 557 13.70 -16.86 8.96
N GLN A 558 14.15 -15.86 9.75
CA GLN A 558 13.74 -15.74 11.15
C GLN A 558 12.25 -15.41 11.30
N PHE A 559 11.71 -14.52 10.44
CA PHE A 559 10.27 -14.25 10.39
C PHE A 559 9.48 -15.52 10.04
N LYS A 560 9.93 -16.23 9.00
CA LYS A 560 9.28 -17.45 8.51
C LYS A 560 9.31 -18.60 9.52
N ALA A 561 10.37 -18.71 10.31
CA ALA A 561 10.53 -19.73 11.35
C ALA A 561 9.81 -19.37 12.66
N SER A 562 9.37 -18.13 12.84
CA SER A 562 8.70 -17.70 14.07
C SER A 562 7.36 -18.41 14.25
N PRO A 563 7.08 -18.99 15.45
CA PRO A 563 5.89 -19.82 15.65
C PRO A 563 4.58 -19.02 15.74
N ASN A 564 4.64 -17.70 15.94
CA ASN A 564 3.47 -16.88 16.22
C ASN A 564 2.80 -16.33 14.95
N SER A 565 2.18 -17.22 14.18
CA SER A 565 1.53 -16.89 12.90
C SER A 565 0.47 -15.78 13.01
N ALA A 566 -0.26 -15.68 14.12
CA ALA A 566 -1.27 -14.64 14.33
C ALA A 566 -0.66 -13.24 14.42
N LEU A 567 0.40 -13.09 15.23
CA LEU A 567 1.08 -11.80 15.40
C LEU A 567 1.95 -11.44 14.18
N LEU A 568 2.54 -12.43 13.50
CA LEU A 568 3.19 -12.20 12.22
C LEU A 568 2.20 -11.67 11.18
N CYS A 569 1.00 -12.27 11.10
CA CYS A 569 -0.05 -11.82 10.20
C CYS A 569 -0.52 -10.39 10.55
N ALA A 570 -0.69 -10.08 11.84
CA ALA A 570 -1.03 -8.74 12.30
C ALA A 570 0.02 -7.70 11.90
N ARG A 571 1.30 -8.04 12.04
CA ARG A 571 2.43 -7.18 11.66
C ARG A 571 2.56 -7.01 10.16
N ALA A 572 2.59 -8.12 9.43
CA ALA A 572 2.82 -8.14 7.99
C ALA A 572 1.74 -7.38 7.21
N ALA A 573 0.51 -7.35 7.72
CA ALA A 573 -0.57 -6.54 7.16
C ALA A 573 -0.27 -5.03 7.18
N LEU A 574 0.61 -4.55 8.09
CA LEU A 574 0.93 -3.13 8.28
C LEU A 574 2.39 -2.76 7.95
N ASP A 575 3.30 -3.74 7.84
CA ASP A 575 4.71 -3.47 7.50
C ASP A 575 4.88 -2.97 6.06
N ALA A 576 3.95 -3.30 5.15
CA ALA A 576 3.93 -2.77 3.78
C ALA A 576 3.24 -1.40 3.64
N LEU A 577 2.76 -0.78 4.74
CA LEU A 577 2.07 0.51 4.72
C LEU A 577 2.99 1.62 5.21
N TYR A 578 2.83 2.83 4.67
CA TYR A 578 3.63 3.97 5.08
C TYR A 578 3.32 4.44 6.52
N GLY A 579 4.37 4.65 7.32
CA GLY A 579 4.32 5.20 8.68
C GLY A 579 4.67 6.69 8.79
N GLY A 580 4.59 7.44 7.68
CA GLY A 580 4.90 8.87 7.61
C GLY A 580 5.87 9.22 6.46
N GLY A 581 6.00 10.49 6.06
CA GLY A 581 5.27 11.66 6.56
C GLY A 581 3.77 11.63 6.22
N PHE A 582 2.95 12.35 6.98
CA PHE A 582 1.48 12.35 6.89
C PHE A 582 0.96 13.65 6.27
N HIS A 583 0.96 13.71 4.93
CA HIS A 583 0.40 14.83 4.14
C HIS A 583 -0.46 14.40 2.93
N PRO A 584 -1.54 13.62 3.10
CA PRO A 584 -1.94 12.88 4.29
C PRO A 584 -1.18 11.56 4.49
N GLY A 585 -0.45 11.09 3.48
CA GLY A 585 0.15 9.74 3.43
C GLY A 585 -0.40 8.97 2.22
N VAL A 586 -0.19 7.65 2.17
CA VAL A 586 -0.68 6.80 1.07
C VAL A 586 -1.94 6.04 1.48
N GLU A 587 -1.86 5.20 2.50
CA GLU A 587 -2.96 4.31 2.90
C GLU A 587 -3.82 4.85 4.04
N LEU A 588 -3.15 5.30 5.11
CA LEU A 588 -3.71 5.80 6.35
C LEU A 588 -2.91 7.02 6.80
N THR A 589 -3.32 7.68 7.89
CA THR A 589 -2.71 8.94 8.33
C THR A 589 -2.55 9.06 9.84
N TRP A 590 -2.22 10.26 10.32
CA TRP A 590 -1.74 10.60 11.66
C TRP A 590 -2.55 10.07 12.85
N PRO A 591 -3.89 9.81 12.81
CA PRO A 591 -4.56 9.20 13.97
C PRO A 591 -3.95 7.86 14.38
N MET A 592 -3.36 7.12 13.41
CA MET A 592 -2.71 5.84 13.65
C MET A 592 -1.44 5.95 14.51
N ARG A 593 -0.77 7.11 14.56
CA ARG A 593 0.44 7.25 15.39
C ARG A 593 0.15 7.52 16.88
N HIS A 594 -1.12 7.53 17.30
CA HIS A 594 -1.54 7.78 18.68
C HIS A 594 -2.04 6.53 19.38
N ALA A 595 -1.64 6.33 20.64
CA ALA A 595 -2.21 5.28 21.49
C ALA A 595 -3.75 5.34 21.60
N LEU A 596 -4.33 6.54 21.41
CA LEU A 596 -5.75 6.82 21.59
C LEU A 596 -6.66 6.04 20.66
N ILE A 597 -6.20 5.69 19.45
CA ILE A 597 -6.98 4.93 18.47
C ILE A 597 -7.03 3.43 18.77
N TYR A 598 -6.19 2.96 19.70
CA TYR A 598 -6.07 1.55 20.07
C TYR A 598 -6.79 1.27 21.40
N SER A 599 -7.57 0.20 21.44
CA SER A 599 -8.17 -0.34 22.67
C SER A 599 -7.18 -1.23 23.43
N GLN A 600 -6.26 -1.86 22.69
CA GLN A 600 -5.13 -2.62 23.20
C GLN A 600 -3.90 -2.36 22.31
N ASN A 601 -2.71 -2.23 22.90
CA ASN A 601 -1.45 -2.17 22.16
C ASN A 601 -0.28 -2.57 23.07
N GLU A 602 0.04 -3.87 23.09
CA GLU A 602 0.99 -4.47 24.03
C GLU A 602 2.10 -5.20 23.28
N ALA A 603 3.35 -5.02 23.72
CA ALA A 603 4.46 -5.84 23.25
C ALA A 603 4.30 -7.26 23.82
N VAL A 604 4.41 -8.27 22.97
CA VAL A 604 4.22 -9.68 23.37
C VAL A 604 5.56 -10.41 23.42
N SER A 605 6.34 -10.35 22.35
CA SER A 605 7.62 -11.05 22.25
C SER A 605 8.54 -10.42 21.21
N SER A 606 9.80 -10.83 21.23
CA SER A 606 10.67 -10.76 20.04
C SER A 606 10.13 -11.67 18.91
N VAL A 607 10.63 -11.51 17.68
CA VAL A 607 10.25 -12.37 16.55
C VAL A 607 10.73 -13.81 16.77
N THR A 608 11.98 -13.98 17.23
CA THR A 608 12.50 -15.26 17.73
C THR A 608 13.08 -15.05 19.14
N PRO A 609 13.33 -16.11 19.94
CA PRO A 609 13.79 -15.94 21.33
C PRO A 609 15.02 -15.03 21.51
N ASP A 610 15.96 -15.08 20.56
CA ASP A 610 17.20 -14.32 20.63
C ASP A 610 17.22 -13.06 19.75
N ILE A 611 16.30 -12.95 18.77
CA ILE A 611 16.30 -11.88 17.76
C ILE A 611 14.99 -11.09 17.82
N SER A 612 15.12 -9.81 18.21
CA SER A 612 14.01 -8.86 18.37
C SER A 612 13.30 -8.57 17.05
N LEU A 613 14.03 -8.05 16.05
CA LEU A 613 13.49 -7.58 14.76
C LEU A 613 12.32 -6.59 14.92
N LEU A 614 12.40 -5.63 15.86
CA LEU A 614 11.31 -4.71 16.24
C LEU A 614 10.08 -5.37 16.92
N GLY A 615 10.15 -6.67 17.20
CA GLY A 615 9.18 -7.40 18.03
C GLY A 615 7.80 -7.65 17.42
N LEU A 616 6.99 -8.37 18.18
CA LEU A 616 5.61 -8.74 17.88
C LEU A 616 4.68 -8.16 18.94
N ARG A 617 3.54 -7.62 18.49
CA ARG A 617 2.59 -6.89 19.34
C ARG A 617 1.18 -7.42 19.15
N GLU A 618 0.43 -7.50 20.24
CA GLU A 618 -1.02 -7.63 20.19
C GLU A 618 -1.61 -6.22 20.25
N PHE A 619 -2.33 -5.84 19.21
CA PHE A 619 -3.00 -4.55 19.14
C PHE A 619 -4.42 -4.70 18.61
N ARG A 620 -5.30 -3.81 19.05
CA ARG A 620 -6.71 -3.74 18.65
C ARG A 620 -7.11 -2.29 18.50
N LEU A 621 -7.85 -1.98 17.44
CA LEU A 621 -8.46 -0.67 17.28
C LEU A 621 -9.60 -0.50 18.28
N LYS A 622 -9.81 0.74 18.74
CA LYS A 622 -11.08 1.12 19.36
C LYS A 622 -12.18 1.11 18.31
N GLN A 623 -13.28 0.45 18.61
CA GLN A 623 -14.37 0.23 17.65
C GLN A 623 -15.71 0.54 18.28
N ASP A 624 -16.52 1.38 17.64
CA ASP A 624 -17.91 1.52 18.06
C ASP A 624 -18.64 0.20 17.80
N PRO A 625 -19.18 -0.47 18.85
CA PRO A 625 -19.78 -1.79 18.70
C PRO A 625 -21.05 -1.77 17.83
N ASN A 626 -21.66 -0.60 17.63
CA ASN A 626 -22.85 -0.43 16.78
C ASN A 626 -22.53 -0.22 15.30
N GLY A 627 -21.25 -0.05 14.94
CA GLY A 627 -20.80 0.06 13.55
C GLY A 627 -21.59 1.12 12.76
N LEU A 628 -22.16 0.74 11.61
CA LEU A 628 -22.99 1.60 10.75
C LEU A 628 -24.24 2.17 11.45
N LYS A 629 -24.69 1.55 12.55
CA LYS A 629 -25.85 1.99 13.34
C LYS A 629 -25.47 2.91 14.50
N SER A 630 -24.19 3.22 14.68
CA SER A 630 -23.74 4.14 15.71
C SER A 630 -24.42 5.51 15.57
N GLU A 631 -24.81 6.08 16.72
CA GLU A 631 -25.27 7.47 16.78
C GLU A 631 -24.17 8.45 16.33
N ASN A 632 -22.90 8.04 16.44
CA ASN A 632 -21.73 8.82 16.08
C ASN A 632 -21.26 8.65 14.63
N MET A 633 -21.91 7.78 13.84
CA MET A 633 -21.53 7.48 12.45
C MET A 633 -21.41 8.73 11.55
N TYR A 634 -22.20 9.77 11.83
CA TYR A 634 -22.26 11.01 11.05
C TYR A 634 -21.87 12.25 11.85
N GLN A 635 -21.06 12.10 12.89
CA GLN A 635 -20.59 13.24 13.68
C GLN A 635 -19.57 14.08 12.90
N ASP A 636 -19.55 15.37 13.21
CA ASP A 636 -18.55 16.33 12.77
C ASP A 636 -18.41 17.44 13.83
N PHE A 637 -17.46 18.36 13.65
CA PHE A 637 -17.17 19.48 14.54
C PHE A 637 -17.72 20.82 14.05
N GLY A 638 -18.72 20.81 13.16
CA GLY A 638 -19.25 22.05 12.57
C GLY A 638 -18.50 22.48 11.30
N TYR A 639 -18.45 23.79 11.04
CA TYR A 639 -17.96 24.35 9.77
C TYR A 639 -16.49 24.05 9.47
N SER A 640 -15.69 23.87 10.51
CA SER A 640 -14.28 23.53 10.42
C SER A 640 -13.89 22.59 11.56
N ILE A 641 -12.82 21.84 11.34
CA ILE A 641 -12.11 21.10 12.38
C ILE A 641 -10.78 21.82 12.66
N GLY A 642 -10.35 21.82 13.91
CA GLY A 642 -9.05 22.31 14.34
C GLY A 642 -8.46 21.44 15.46
N VAL A 643 -7.24 21.79 15.87
CA VAL A 643 -6.52 21.07 16.94
C VAL A 643 -7.24 21.13 18.29
N GLU A 644 -8.07 22.14 18.51
CA GLU A 644 -8.92 22.26 19.69
C GLU A 644 -9.91 21.09 19.83
N ASN A 645 -10.46 20.61 18.71
CA ASN A 645 -11.36 19.44 18.70
C ASN A 645 -10.59 18.17 19.05
N VAL A 646 -9.38 18.02 18.50
CA VAL A 646 -8.49 16.90 18.83
C VAL A 646 -8.12 16.96 20.32
N THR A 647 -7.76 18.13 20.84
CA THR A 647 -7.44 18.35 22.26
C THR A 647 -8.59 17.94 23.17
N GLU A 648 -9.82 18.31 22.83
CA GLU A 648 -11.02 17.90 23.59
C GLU A 648 -11.25 16.39 23.52
N SER A 649 -11.02 15.77 22.37
CA SER A 649 -11.21 14.32 22.17
C SER A 649 -10.23 13.45 22.97
N VAL A 650 -9.08 13.99 23.41
CA VAL A 650 -8.12 13.28 24.28
C VAL A 650 -8.69 13.09 25.68
N ILE A 651 -9.61 13.97 26.11
CA ILE A 651 -10.22 13.91 27.44
C ILE A 651 -11.17 12.71 27.48
N PRO A 652 -10.95 11.72 28.37
CA PRO A 652 -11.83 10.57 28.47
C PRO A 652 -13.28 10.98 28.77
N ASN A 653 -14.24 10.37 28.06
CA ASN A 653 -15.68 10.64 28.16
C ASN A 653 -16.11 12.07 27.75
N SER A 654 -15.29 12.82 27.02
CA SER A 654 -15.74 14.08 26.42
C SER A 654 -16.71 13.83 25.27
N ASP A 655 -17.51 14.85 24.92
CA ASP A 655 -18.42 14.80 23.77
C ASP A 655 -17.69 14.65 22.43
N SER A 656 -16.36 14.85 22.41
CA SER A 656 -15.49 14.72 21.23
C SER A 656 -14.70 13.40 21.20
N ALA A 657 -14.80 12.56 22.23
CA ALA A 657 -14.06 11.30 22.34
C ALA A 657 -14.41 10.27 21.25
N TRP A 658 -15.58 10.41 20.60
CA TRP A 658 -15.98 9.59 19.46
C TRP A 658 -14.98 9.64 18.29
N LEU A 659 -14.14 10.68 18.20
CA LEU A 659 -13.09 10.78 17.17
C LEU A 659 -12.18 9.55 17.14
N TRP A 660 -11.95 8.93 18.30
CA TRP A 660 -11.07 7.76 18.47
C TRP A 660 -11.83 6.43 18.53
N GLN A 661 -13.16 6.45 18.63
CA GLN A 661 -14.00 5.26 18.67
C GLN A 661 -14.52 4.98 17.25
N ASN A 662 -13.75 4.22 16.47
CA ASN A 662 -13.98 4.12 15.03
C ASN A 662 -15.33 3.50 14.70
N THR A 663 -16.08 4.18 13.83
CA THR A 663 -17.19 3.64 13.05
C THR A 663 -16.70 3.40 11.60
N PRO A 664 -17.39 2.56 10.79
CA PRO A 664 -16.95 2.29 9.43
C PRO A 664 -16.71 3.58 8.64
N GLY A 665 -15.57 3.67 7.94
CA GLY A 665 -15.14 4.83 7.17
C GLY A 665 -14.29 5.84 7.94
N ASP A 666 -13.99 5.63 9.22
CA ASP A 666 -13.26 6.59 10.04
C ASP A 666 -11.75 6.57 9.86
N LEU A 667 -11.16 5.47 9.36
CA LEU A 667 -9.73 5.41 9.09
C LEU A 667 -9.38 6.12 7.77
N THR A 668 -10.20 5.98 6.74
CA THR A 668 -9.90 6.44 5.37
C THR A 668 -10.47 7.81 5.03
N LYS A 669 -11.40 8.35 5.83
CA LYS A 669 -12.04 9.66 5.57
C LYS A 669 -11.10 10.85 5.48
N TRP A 670 -9.94 10.73 6.11
CA TRP A 670 -8.91 11.77 6.16
C TRP A 670 -8.14 11.90 4.84
N MET A 671 -8.05 10.81 4.08
CA MET A 671 -7.20 10.74 2.88
C MET A 671 -7.77 11.57 1.73
N GLY A 672 -6.97 11.77 0.67
CA GLY A 672 -7.41 12.49 -0.52
C GLY A 672 -8.62 11.87 -1.21
N ILE A 673 -9.49 12.74 -1.74
CA ILE A 673 -10.66 12.40 -2.56
C ILE A 673 -10.57 13.10 -3.93
N PRO A 674 -10.46 12.35 -5.05
CA PRO A 674 -10.22 10.90 -5.10
C PRO A 674 -8.75 10.56 -4.75
N TRP A 675 -8.49 9.33 -4.29
CA TRP A 675 -7.13 8.90 -3.92
C TRP A 675 -6.09 9.00 -5.05
N GLN A 676 -6.53 8.98 -6.32
CA GLN A 676 -5.64 9.11 -7.47
C GLN A 676 -4.99 10.50 -7.57
N SER A 677 -5.66 11.57 -7.14
CA SER A 677 -5.04 12.90 -7.06
C SER A 677 -3.89 12.91 -6.06
N ASP A 678 -4.11 12.29 -4.91
CA ASP A 678 -3.13 12.15 -3.83
C ASP A 678 -1.91 11.37 -4.34
N ALA A 679 -2.16 10.23 -5.00
CA ALA A 679 -1.11 9.39 -5.58
C ALA A 679 -0.26 10.12 -6.63
N ALA A 680 -0.87 10.93 -7.50
CA ALA A 680 -0.16 11.75 -8.49
C ALA A 680 0.63 12.91 -7.85
N SER A 681 0.15 13.44 -6.73
CA SER A 681 0.84 14.48 -5.95
C SER A 681 1.98 13.91 -5.08
N CYS A 682 1.90 12.64 -4.70
CA CYS A 682 2.93 11.91 -3.98
C CYS A 682 4.10 11.52 -4.90
N GLN A 683 4.89 12.50 -5.32
CA GLN A 683 6.05 12.28 -6.18
C GLN A 683 7.24 13.12 -5.70
N ALA A 684 8.01 13.67 -6.64
CA ALA A 684 9.13 14.55 -6.33
C ALA A 684 8.65 15.94 -5.88
N VAL A 685 9.37 16.54 -4.93
CA VAL A 685 9.21 17.95 -4.56
C VAL A 685 10.53 18.67 -4.83
N TYR A 686 10.66 19.24 -6.03
CA TYR A 686 11.91 19.82 -6.50
C TYR A 686 12.35 21.04 -5.67
N THR A 687 13.63 21.07 -5.34
CA THR A 687 14.33 22.20 -4.68
C THR A 687 15.05 23.07 -5.72
N PRO A 688 15.54 24.27 -5.35
CA PRO A 688 16.40 25.07 -6.22
C PRO A 688 17.70 24.34 -6.59
N GLU A 689 18.22 23.52 -5.70
CA GLU A 689 19.30 22.57 -5.99
C GLU A 689 18.76 21.29 -6.61
N ASP A 690 19.42 20.81 -7.68
CA ASP A 690 18.97 19.63 -8.43
C ASP A 690 19.02 18.33 -7.60
N PHE A 691 20.05 18.15 -6.77
CA PHE A 691 20.29 16.90 -6.04
C PHE A 691 20.53 17.11 -4.53
N PRO A 692 20.16 16.14 -3.69
CA PRO A 692 19.27 15.01 -3.99
C PRO A 692 17.84 15.48 -4.31
N ILE A 693 17.13 14.79 -5.20
CA ILE A 693 15.71 15.05 -5.49
C ILE A 693 14.86 14.51 -4.32
N PRO A 694 14.07 15.36 -3.63
CA PRO A 694 13.20 14.89 -2.56
C PRO A 694 12.01 14.10 -3.08
N SER A 695 11.66 13.00 -2.42
CA SER A 695 10.50 12.16 -2.78
C SER A 695 9.64 11.84 -1.56
N TRP A 696 8.31 11.86 -1.71
CA TRP A 696 7.35 11.57 -0.64
C TRP A 696 7.37 10.10 -0.20
N TRP A 697 6.67 9.22 -0.94
CA TRP A 697 6.39 7.84 -0.52
C TRP A 697 6.80 6.81 -1.61
N ALA A 698 8.06 6.90 -2.04
CA ALA A 698 8.60 6.14 -3.18
C ALA A 698 8.53 4.60 -3.05
N ALA A 699 8.46 4.03 -1.86
CA ALA A 699 8.38 2.57 -1.68
C ALA A 699 7.08 1.98 -2.24
N ASN A 700 5.96 2.72 -2.15
CA ASN A 700 4.64 2.23 -2.58
C ASN A 700 4.14 2.97 -3.82
N LEU A 701 4.55 4.24 -3.98
CA LEU A 701 4.33 5.07 -5.16
C LEU A 701 5.69 5.54 -5.69
N PRO A 702 6.40 4.69 -6.47
CA PRO A 702 7.75 4.99 -6.95
C PRO A 702 7.88 6.36 -7.62
N VAL A 703 9.08 6.91 -7.60
CA VAL A 703 9.39 8.20 -8.24
C VAL A 703 10.37 8.01 -9.39
N HIS A 704 11.41 7.20 -9.19
CA HIS A 704 12.40 6.88 -10.22
C HIS A 704 12.63 5.38 -10.28
N VAL A 705 12.20 4.75 -11.38
CA VAL A 705 12.18 3.29 -11.53
C VAL A 705 13.16 2.80 -12.59
N LEU A 706 13.50 1.51 -12.54
CA LEU A 706 14.23 0.83 -13.61
C LEU A 706 13.24 0.15 -14.55
N PRO A 707 12.97 0.67 -15.77
CA PRO A 707 11.90 0.15 -16.62
C PRO A 707 12.30 -1.13 -17.35
N LEU A 708 11.30 -1.89 -17.81
CA LEU A 708 11.47 -3.14 -18.55
C LEU A 708 12.36 -2.98 -19.81
N ALA A 709 12.22 -1.86 -20.54
CA ALA A 709 13.08 -1.52 -21.68
C ALA A 709 14.58 -1.57 -21.35
N ARG A 710 14.96 -1.20 -20.12
CA ARG A 710 16.36 -1.24 -19.67
C ARG A 710 16.74 -2.64 -19.24
N TYR A 711 15.88 -3.35 -18.51
CA TYR A 711 16.11 -4.75 -18.13
C TYR A 711 16.43 -5.62 -19.35
N ASN A 712 15.66 -5.48 -20.43
CA ASN A 712 15.88 -6.19 -21.68
C ASN A 712 17.22 -5.86 -22.37
N LYS A 713 17.91 -4.79 -21.94
CA LYS A 713 19.20 -4.31 -22.46
C LYS A 713 20.37 -4.54 -21.49
N PHE A 714 20.17 -5.22 -20.36
CA PHE A 714 21.29 -5.64 -19.49
C PHE A 714 21.17 -7.05 -18.91
N LYS A 715 20.03 -7.72 -19.03
CA LYS A 715 19.81 -9.04 -18.40
C LYS A 715 20.70 -10.16 -18.98
N ASP A 716 21.07 -10.06 -20.26
CA ASP A 716 21.76 -11.13 -20.98
C ASP A 716 23.28 -11.05 -20.79
N SER A 717 23.96 -12.21 -20.73
CA SER A 717 25.41 -12.29 -20.85
C SER A 717 25.87 -12.16 -22.30
N GLN A 718 27.14 -11.81 -22.52
CA GLN A 718 27.70 -11.71 -23.87
C GLN A 718 27.65 -13.04 -24.64
N SER A 719 27.63 -14.15 -23.90
CA SER A 719 27.58 -15.52 -24.38
C SER A 719 26.16 -16.07 -24.59
N ALA A 720 25.11 -15.27 -24.40
CA ALA A 720 23.73 -15.74 -24.53
C ALA A 720 23.44 -16.29 -25.95
N ASP A 721 22.76 -17.44 -26.01
CA ASP A 721 22.35 -18.07 -27.28
C ASP A 721 21.03 -17.48 -27.77
N LEU A 722 21.08 -16.19 -28.11
CA LEU A 722 19.95 -15.41 -28.59
C LEU A 722 20.30 -14.70 -29.90
N PRO A 723 19.34 -14.53 -30.82
CA PRO A 723 19.54 -13.75 -32.05
C PRO A 723 19.79 -12.25 -31.75
N GLU A 724 19.26 -11.77 -30.63
CA GLU A 724 19.46 -10.43 -30.09
C GLU A 724 19.88 -10.54 -28.62
N ILE A 725 20.97 -9.88 -28.25
CA ILE A 725 21.53 -9.89 -26.90
C ILE A 725 21.53 -8.45 -26.41
N ASN A 726 20.83 -8.16 -25.32
CA ASN A 726 20.76 -6.82 -24.74
C ASN A 726 20.37 -5.71 -25.75
N GLY A 727 19.41 -5.96 -26.64
CA GLY A 727 18.97 -4.98 -27.64
C GLY A 727 19.87 -4.88 -28.89
N MET A 728 20.88 -5.73 -29.02
CA MET A 728 21.87 -5.70 -30.10
C MET A 728 21.85 -7.01 -30.88
N ALA A 729 22.06 -6.94 -32.21
CA ALA A 729 22.27 -8.14 -33.01
C ALA A 729 23.41 -8.99 -32.43
N HIS A 730 23.24 -10.31 -32.42
CA HIS A 730 24.19 -11.28 -31.86
C HIS A 730 25.67 -10.99 -32.23
N SER A 731 25.93 -10.68 -33.51
CA SER A 731 27.28 -10.39 -34.01
C SER A 731 27.89 -9.10 -33.46
N ILE A 732 27.08 -8.09 -33.14
CA ILE A 732 27.55 -6.83 -32.53
C ILE A 732 27.88 -7.07 -31.05
N ALA A 733 26.98 -7.75 -30.33
CA ALA A 733 27.17 -8.08 -28.92
C ALA A 733 28.42 -8.94 -28.69
N GLN A 734 28.66 -9.96 -29.53
CA GLN A 734 29.85 -10.78 -29.44
C GLN A 734 31.11 -10.14 -30.04
N GLY A 735 30.95 -9.18 -30.95
CA GLY A 735 32.06 -8.52 -31.63
C GLY A 735 32.80 -7.47 -30.78
N MET A 736 32.17 -6.95 -29.72
CA MET A 736 32.78 -6.00 -28.79
C MET A 736 33.60 -6.69 -27.69
N SER A 737 34.47 -5.93 -27.01
CA SER A 737 35.18 -6.46 -25.86
C SER A 737 34.23 -6.74 -24.69
N GLU A 738 34.54 -7.76 -23.89
CA GLU A 738 33.82 -8.09 -22.66
C GLU A 738 33.67 -6.87 -21.75
N SER A 739 34.74 -6.09 -21.56
CA SER A 739 34.69 -4.85 -20.78
C SER A 739 33.69 -3.82 -21.33
N THR A 740 33.61 -3.66 -22.65
CA THR A 740 32.66 -2.72 -23.27
C THR A 740 31.23 -3.23 -23.09
N PHE A 741 31.02 -4.53 -23.24
CA PHE A 741 29.71 -5.14 -23.05
C PHE A 741 29.21 -4.95 -21.60
N GLU A 742 30.05 -5.23 -20.60
CA GLU A 742 29.70 -5.06 -19.19
C GLU A 742 29.48 -3.58 -18.81
N HIS A 743 30.24 -2.65 -19.40
CA HIS A 743 29.98 -1.21 -19.24
C HIS A 743 28.61 -0.81 -19.81
N LEU A 744 28.26 -1.26 -21.01
CA LEU A 744 26.95 -0.97 -21.62
C LEU A 744 25.80 -1.51 -20.77
N ARG A 745 25.96 -2.70 -20.17
CA ARG A 745 24.97 -3.24 -19.23
C ARG A 745 24.77 -2.32 -18.03
N LEU A 746 25.86 -1.86 -17.43
CA LEU A 746 25.79 -0.95 -16.27
C LEU A 746 25.21 0.43 -16.65
N GLU A 747 25.51 0.93 -17.85
CA GLU A 747 24.91 2.16 -18.38
C GLU A 747 23.38 2.03 -18.49
N GLN A 748 22.88 0.92 -19.05
CA GLN A 748 21.44 0.65 -19.17
C GLN A 748 20.80 0.47 -17.79
N PHE A 749 21.43 -0.27 -16.88
CA PHE A 749 20.99 -0.45 -15.50
C PHE A 749 20.86 0.89 -14.74
N SER A 750 21.72 1.85 -15.07
CA SER A 750 21.75 3.17 -14.42
C SER A 750 20.70 4.14 -14.95
N GLN A 751 20.03 3.84 -16.08
CA GLN A 751 18.96 4.69 -16.60
C GLN A 751 17.67 4.51 -15.79
N ARG A 752 17.38 5.48 -14.92
CA ARG A 752 16.11 5.51 -14.17
C ARG A 752 15.11 6.43 -14.86
N LEU A 753 13.86 6.00 -14.91
CA LEU A 753 12.74 6.72 -15.52
C LEU A 753 11.86 7.31 -14.43
N GLU A 754 11.38 8.54 -14.61
CA GLU A 754 10.34 9.11 -13.74
C GLU A 754 9.08 8.23 -13.83
N TRP A 755 8.58 7.77 -12.69
CA TRP A 755 7.46 6.84 -12.64
C TRP A 755 6.19 7.42 -13.26
N LEU A 756 5.96 8.73 -13.12
CA LEU A 756 4.86 9.44 -13.80
C LEU A 756 4.93 9.32 -15.33
N HIS A 757 6.08 9.00 -15.92
CA HIS A 757 6.23 8.80 -17.36
C HIS A 757 6.00 7.36 -17.83
N THR A 758 5.63 6.45 -16.91
CA THR A 758 5.29 5.06 -17.27
C THR A 758 3.87 4.90 -17.83
N ALA A 759 3.06 5.97 -17.83
CA ALA A 759 1.77 6.06 -18.52
C ALA A 759 1.55 7.49 -19.03
N ASP A 760 0.51 7.73 -19.85
CA ASP A 760 0.20 9.07 -20.35
C ASP A 760 -0.54 9.92 -19.31
N LEU A 761 0.23 10.63 -18.49
CA LEU A 761 -0.30 11.58 -17.51
C LEU A 761 -0.46 13.00 -18.06
N GLY A 762 -0.70 13.13 -19.37
CA GLY A 762 -1.01 14.39 -20.04
C GLY A 762 0.21 15.14 -20.58
N PHE A 763 1.38 14.48 -20.61
CA PHE A 763 2.62 15.00 -21.21
C PHE A 763 2.89 14.43 -22.61
N VAL A 764 2.11 13.44 -23.08
CA VAL A 764 2.33 12.79 -24.38
C VAL A 764 1.69 13.58 -25.51
N GLY A 765 2.48 13.89 -26.55
CA GLY A 765 2.01 14.49 -27.80
C GLY A 765 2.53 15.90 -28.08
N TYR A 766 2.40 16.33 -29.34
CA TYR A 766 2.86 17.65 -29.77
C TYR A 766 2.08 18.77 -29.04
N HIS A 767 2.80 19.60 -28.30
CA HIS A 767 2.25 20.66 -27.43
C HIS A 767 1.35 20.16 -26.28
N ALA A 768 1.54 18.92 -25.83
CA ALA A 768 0.97 18.50 -24.55
C ALA A 768 1.55 19.36 -23.42
N GLU A 769 0.69 19.80 -22.50
CA GLU A 769 1.09 20.68 -21.40
C GLU A 769 1.91 19.93 -20.34
N GLY A 770 1.59 18.67 -20.08
CA GLY A 770 2.14 17.93 -18.94
C GLY A 770 1.81 18.63 -17.61
N GLY A 771 2.76 18.58 -16.68
CA GLY A 771 2.71 19.31 -15.42
C GLY A 771 1.81 18.68 -14.34
N TYR A 772 1.93 19.23 -13.14
CA TYR A 772 1.33 18.72 -11.91
C TYR A 772 -0.19 18.46 -12.03
N THR A 773 -0.97 19.47 -12.41
CA THR A 773 -2.44 19.37 -12.41
C THR A 773 -2.97 18.35 -13.42
N ASN A 774 -2.34 18.22 -14.60
CA ASN A 774 -2.75 17.18 -15.54
C ASN A 774 -2.42 15.79 -15.00
N GLY A 775 -1.30 15.62 -14.29
CA GLY A 775 -0.99 14.39 -13.58
C GLY A 775 -2.11 13.96 -12.63
N LEU A 776 -2.60 14.89 -11.79
CA LEU A 776 -3.74 14.65 -10.88
C LEU A 776 -4.99 14.19 -11.66
N ILE A 777 -5.35 14.92 -12.71
CA ILE A 777 -6.54 14.63 -13.51
C ILE A 777 -6.43 13.26 -14.20
N GLN A 778 -5.31 12.99 -14.86
CA GLN A 778 -5.13 11.80 -15.68
C GLN A 778 -4.98 10.54 -14.83
N MET A 779 -4.41 10.63 -13.62
CA MET A 779 -4.22 9.48 -12.73
C MET A 779 -5.53 8.76 -12.40
N VAL A 780 -6.68 9.45 -12.38
CA VAL A 780 -8.01 8.83 -12.21
C VAL A 780 -8.23 7.69 -13.21
N SER A 781 -7.73 7.85 -14.43
CA SER A 781 -7.83 6.83 -15.49
C SER A 781 -6.54 6.01 -15.65
N GLN A 782 -5.38 6.59 -15.38
CA GLN A 782 -4.07 5.98 -15.70
C GLN A 782 -3.45 5.19 -14.56
N TRP A 783 -3.96 5.27 -13.33
CA TRP A 783 -3.39 4.53 -12.19
C TRP A 783 -3.16 3.04 -12.51
N LYS A 784 -4.12 2.41 -13.19
CA LYS A 784 -4.06 0.99 -13.59
C LYS A 784 -3.03 0.65 -14.68
N ASN A 785 -2.37 1.66 -15.25
CA ASN A 785 -1.39 1.53 -16.33
C ASN A 785 0.03 1.93 -15.87
N MET A 786 0.18 2.41 -14.63
CA MET A 786 1.47 2.83 -14.11
C MET A 786 2.42 1.66 -13.92
N GLY A 787 3.74 1.94 -13.98
CA GLY A 787 4.79 0.95 -13.83
C GLY A 787 4.71 0.19 -12.50
N MET A 788 4.51 -1.13 -12.58
CA MET A 788 4.51 -2.04 -11.43
C MET A 788 5.90 -2.66 -11.26
N VAL A 789 6.53 -2.43 -10.12
CA VAL A 789 7.89 -2.90 -9.81
C VAL A 789 7.86 -4.34 -9.32
N MET A 790 8.63 -5.21 -9.98
CA MET A 790 8.75 -6.63 -9.67
C MET A 790 10.20 -7.07 -9.71
N ALA A 791 10.61 -7.93 -8.77
CA ALA A 791 11.94 -8.53 -8.79
C ALA A 791 12.12 -9.42 -10.03
N ARG A 792 13.29 -9.34 -10.66
CA ARG A 792 13.68 -10.12 -11.84
C ARG A 792 15.13 -10.57 -11.74
N PRO A 793 15.46 -11.74 -12.33
CA PRO A 793 16.79 -12.30 -12.23
C PRO A 793 17.73 -11.67 -13.27
N VAL A 794 19.01 -11.59 -12.91
CA VAL A 794 20.14 -11.45 -13.83
C VAL A 794 21.01 -12.67 -13.58
N GLU A 795 20.86 -13.68 -14.43
CA GLU A 795 21.48 -15.00 -14.24
C GLU A 795 23.02 -14.92 -14.21
N ASN A 796 23.58 -14.09 -15.10
CA ASN A 796 25.03 -13.94 -15.27
C ASN A 796 25.41 -12.46 -15.29
N PRO A 797 25.56 -11.81 -14.13
CA PRO A 797 25.95 -10.40 -14.05
C PRO A 797 27.43 -10.17 -14.41
N GLY A 798 28.25 -11.22 -14.39
CA GLY A 798 29.67 -11.13 -14.74
C GLY A 798 30.40 -10.11 -13.85
N SER A 799 31.15 -9.21 -14.48
CA SER A 799 31.86 -8.13 -13.79
C SER A 799 31.19 -6.76 -13.90
N SER A 800 29.95 -6.68 -14.41
CA SER A 800 29.21 -5.41 -14.60
C SER A 800 28.92 -4.65 -13.30
N GLY A 801 28.90 -5.33 -12.16
CA GLY A 801 28.45 -4.75 -10.89
C GLY A 801 26.93 -4.68 -10.73
N ILE A 802 26.16 -5.26 -11.65
CA ILE A 802 24.70 -5.43 -11.52
C ILE A 802 24.42 -6.59 -10.56
N PRO A 803 23.47 -6.46 -9.61
CA PRO A 803 23.12 -7.56 -8.71
C PRO A 803 22.35 -8.68 -9.42
N ASN A 804 22.38 -9.89 -8.87
CA ASN A 804 21.63 -11.04 -9.40
C ASN A 804 20.10 -10.86 -9.35
N VAL A 805 19.60 -10.04 -8.43
CA VAL A 805 18.20 -9.66 -8.35
C VAL A 805 18.09 -8.15 -8.53
N VAL A 806 17.33 -7.75 -9.54
CA VAL A 806 16.99 -6.35 -9.83
C VAL A 806 15.48 -6.18 -9.69
N TYR A 807 15.01 -4.94 -9.50
CA TYR A 807 13.59 -4.64 -9.36
C TYR A 807 13.19 -3.75 -10.53
N VAL A 808 12.31 -4.27 -11.37
CA VAL A 808 12.01 -3.74 -12.71
C VAL A 808 10.57 -3.27 -12.73
N ALA A 809 10.33 -2.04 -13.18
CA ALA A 809 8.98 -1.53 -13.44
C ALA A 809 8.46 -2.04 -14.78
N TYR A 810 7.21 -2.50 -14.76
CA TYR A 810 6.48 -2.99 -15.93
C TYR A 810 5.29 -2.07 -16.22
N SER A 811 5.30 -1.41 -17.37
CA SER A 811 4.13 -0.80 -18.00
C SER A 811 4.14 -1.00 -19.52
N GLU A 812 3.02 -0.72 -20.17
CA GLU A 812 2.95 -0.78 -21.63
C GLU A 812 3.80 0.30 -22.32
N ALA A 813 4.00 1.45 -21.66
CA ALA A 813 4.74 2.57 -22.24
C ALA A 813 6.26 2.43 -22.11
N ASP A 814 6.75 1.61 -21.19
CA ASP A 814 8.18 1.52 -20.83
C ASP A 814 8.84 0.18 -21.18
N LYS A 815 8.20 -0.63 -22.03
CA LYS A 815 8.55 -2.04 -22.29
C LYS A 815 9.72 -2.29 -23.26
N ASP A 816 10.04 -1.38 -24.18
CA ASP A 816 11.06 -1.57 -25.24
C ASP A 816 12.04 -0.39 -25.49
#